data_AF-H3HDI8-F1
#
_entry.id   AF-H3HDI8-F1
#
_cell.length_a   1.000
_cell.length_b   1.000
_cell.length_c   1.000
_cell.angle_alpha   90.00
_cell.angle_beta   90.00
_cell.angle_gamma   90.00
#
_symmetry.space_group_name_H-M   'P 1'
#
loop_
_entity.id
_entity.type
_entity.pdbx_description
1 polymer ?
#
loop_
_entity_poly.entity_id
_entity_poly.type
_entity_poly.pdbx_seq_one_letter_code
_entity_poly.pdbx_strand_id
1 'polypeptide(L)'
;MMKPSSRPKLLPATDAPTSSSSSTRSVVIHVFDEYRKSSKEFQCQRDLLLAKMKYFQAYLNEANEHDEIDISVHCDRDHEWRPRITLENIASILVSSEFLQMEELVEECVAFISSRVQDFMLLRVDFGCLSDTTIAKIANNCTPEQLQTLHDPKDKILSKLRRKKVEVLVKTLQHSGRRIELCTHCELLFIRDDRGCLGCQKGKRQIGVHGELVGKHQAKAGWQVELFLRELGIVKSISWSAVYWYIWGSTKYFHCSVCKQRCSLLELHVRSFSNVVALPNMWEQIHACEKVATAQGPPPIGDAGGGGRVDVALLFPPPQPRKNSSNAVEREPSSRKLNCAGECNSLGYRKQCKVLQLQEKDRIRCQDIARQLRPLRDVVVRCHVGNLRVSGVMARNAVDEVARRWRLPLSSEGTKLWGEYMAGTTMLSSFFKGEERVKMMVKTPNIQELYVEAMAVGEVRGKAIYVDQSLAGALETGGHMHVSKILYGAAKPYNTSIEASGMPELDWQRFFDVSEQVPTIVRIDSEAADDHTRSCGLIVQKMPPTEAHERHYELEELAFDKLPFFASELKKNTDLVEYLNELIPGADITDKNCKRMPLDYYCRCSKDNYAQRLKDMGATDLKQIAADVGSAGVDLTCHFCNDAYHFSSGELEGLIESLPKA
;
A
#
# COMPACT_ATOMS: atom_id res chain seq x y z
N MET A 1 46.07 65.09 73.01
CA MET A 1 44.90 65.81 73.55
C MET A 1 43.91 65.95 72.39
N MET A 2 42.67 65.45 72.34
CA MET A 2 41.73 64.71 73.23
C MET A 2 40.88 63.73 72.37
N LYS A 3 40.21 62.75 73.02
CA LYS A 3 39.35 61.60 72.54
C LYS A 3 37.83 61.93 72.73
N PRO A 4 36.79 61.04 72.52
CA PRO A 4 36.66 59.71 71.83
C PRO A 4 35.33 59.37 71.03
N SER A 5 35.35 58.17 70.34
CA SER A 5 34.28 57.14 69.99
C SER A 5 33.30 57.35 68.78
N SER A 6 32.90 56.39 67.90
CA SER A 6 33.25 54.96 67.56
C SER A 6 32.51 54.40 66.28
N ARG A 7 33.18 53.49 65.50
CA ARG A 7 32.72 52.43 64.51
C ARG A 7 32.27 52.79 63.05
N PRO A 8 32.43 51.89 62.03
CA PRO A 8 33.66 51.43 61.33
C PRO A 8 33.68 51.73 59.79
N LYS A 9 34.86 51.55 59.13
CA LYS A 9 35.28 52.10 57.81
C LYS A 9 35.14 51.15 56.59
N LEU A 10 34.93 51.71 55.39
CA LEU A 10 35.51 51.25 54.11
C LEU A 10 35.73 52.44 53.12
N LEU A 11 36.74 52.31 52.25
CA LEU A 11 37.48 53.35 51.49
C LEU A 11 36.88 53.74 50.11
N PRO A 12 37.30 54.87 49.50
CA PRO A 12 36.85 55.33 48.18
C PRO A 12 37.78 54.86 47.04
N ALA A 13 37.24 54.64 45.84
CA ALA A 13 38.03 54.38 44.63
C ALA A 13 38.11 55.65 43.76
N THR A 14 39.33 55.96 43.35
CA THR A 14 39.87 57.16 42.69
C THR A 14 39.89 57.06 41.16
N ASP A 15 39.77 58.20 40.48
CA ASP A 15 39.99 58.38 39.03
C ASP A 15 41.50 58.36 38.63
N ALA A 16 41.76 57.70 37.48
CA ALA A 16 42.84 57.82 36.47
C ALA A 16 44.32 57.55 36.86
N PRO A 17 45.08 56.83 35.99
CA PRO A 17 45.68 57.49 34.83
C PRO A 17 45.63 56.71 33.49
N THR A 18 45.44 57.47 32.41
CA THR A 18 45.97 57.29 31.03
C THR A 18 45.82 55.95 30.28
N SER A 19 44.83 55.95 29.38
CA SER A 19 44.92 55.59 27.96
C SER A 19 45.96 54.53 27.52
N SER A 20 45.48 53.31 27.26
CA SER A 20 45.87 52.58 26.06
C SER A 20 44.61 52.26 25.25
N SER A 21 44.47 52.98 24.14
CA SER A 21 43.43 52.83 23.14
C SER A 21 43.30 51.37 22.68
N SER A 22 42.20 50.68 23.02
CA SER A 22 41.73 49.59 22.17
C SER A 22 41.16 50.24 20.91
N SER A 23 42.05 50.54 19.97
CA SER A 23 41.68 50.96 18.63
C SER A 23 40.64 49.97 18.10
N THR A 24 39.40 50.42 17.96
CA THR A 24 38.36 49.69 17.24
C THR A 24 38.87 49.49 15.82
N ARG A 25 39.42 48.29 15.53
CA ARG A 25 40.01 47.97 14.23
C ARG A 25 38.89 48.00 13.18
N SER A 26 38.86 49.07 12.38
CA SER A 26 37.88 49.25 11.31
C SER A 26 38.38 48.62 10.02
N VAL A 27 37.56 47.78 9.39
CA VAL A 27 37.81 47.20 8.06
C VAL A 27 36.99 47.99 7.04
N VAL A 28 37.60 48.32 5.90
CA VAL A 28 36.91 48.92 4.76
C VAL A 28 36.66 47.83 3.73
N ILE A 29 35.40 47.66 3.35
CA ILE A 29 34.96 46.68 2.34
C ILE A 29 34.63 47.45 1.07
N HIS A 30 35.36 47.16 0.00
CA HIS A 30 35.08 47.71 -1.33
C HIS A 30 34.13 46.76 -2.06
N VAL A 31 32.90 47.21 -2.30
CA VAL A 31 31.89 46.45 -3.05
C VAL A 31 31.81 47.01 -4.46
N PHE A 32 32.18 46.20 -5.45
CA PHE A 32 32.13 46.58 -6.86
C PHE A 32 30.92 45.94 -7.56
N ASP A 33 30.05 46.78 -8.12
CA ASP A 33 28.97 46.35 -9.02
C ASP A 33 29.48 46.39 -10.47
N GLU A 34 29.74 45.21 -11.04
CA GLU A 34 30.24 45.06 -12.40
C GLU A 34 29.25 45.54 -13.48
N TYR A 35 27.94 45.44 -13.23
CA TYR A 35 26.91 45.80 -14.20
C TYR A 35 26.70 47.31 -14.28
N ARG A 36 26.74 47.99 -13.12
CA ARG A 36 26.62 49.46 -13.03
C ARG A 36 27.98 50.17 -13.10
N LYS A 37 29.09 49.44 -13.08
CA LYS A 37 30.47 49.96 -13.01
C LYS A 37 30.65 50.97 -11.87
N SER A 38 30.10 50.67 -10.69
CA SER A 38 30.17 51.56 -9.53
C SER A 38 30.74 50.83 -8.32
N SER A 39 31.74 51.41 -7.67
CA SER A 39 32.28 50.95 -6.38
C SER A 39 31.65 51.72 -5.22
N LYS A 40 31.41 51.03 -4.10
CA LYS A 40 31.04 51.64 -2.83
C LYS A 40 31.89 51.07 -1.71
N GLU A 41 32.24 51.93 -0.77
CA GLU A 41 33.06 51.58 0.38
C GLU A 41 32.21 51.52 1.64
N PHE A 42 32.37 50.45 2.42
CA PHE A 42 31.67 50.25 3.68
C PHE A 42 32.68 50.06 4.80
N GLN A 43 32.63 50.94 5.81
CA GLN A 43 33.49 50.83 6.99
C GLN A 43 32.75 50.08 8.11
N CYS A 44 33.34 49.00 8.61
CA CYS A 44 32.75 48.15 9.66
C CYS A 44 33.78 47.80 10.74
N GLN A 45 33.32 47.53 11.96
CA GLN A 45 34.18 47.04 13.03
C GLN A 45 34.53 45.57 12.79
N ARG A 46 35.83 45.24 12.81
CA ARG A 46 36.35 43.90 12.54
C ARG A 46 35.70 42.82 13.40
N ASP A 47 35.60 43.06 14.71
CA ASP A 47 35.09 42.06 15.65
C ASP A 47 33.60 41.77 15.43
N LEU A 48 32.83 42.80 15.07
CA LEU A 48 31.41 42.66 14.71
C LEU A 48 31.25 41.92 13.37
N LEU A 49 32.10 42.22 12.39
CA LEU A 49 32.11 41.56 11.08
C LEU A 49 32.41 40.06 11.23
N LEU A 50 33.45 39.70 11.97
CA LEU A 50 33.83 38.30 12.21
C LEU A 50 32.80 37.55 13.06
N ALA A 51 32.14 38.24 14.01
CA ALA A 51 31.09 37.64 14.83
C ALA A 51 29.81 37.34 14.02
N LYS A 52 29.47 38.15 13.03
CA LYS A 52 28.19 38.06 12.28
C LYS A 52 28.31 37.47 10.87
N MET A 53 29.50 37.48 10.27
CA MET A 53 29.79 36.99 8.92
C MET A 53 31.03 36.08 8.93
N LYS A 54 30.82 34.80 9.24
CA LYS A 54 31.90 33.81 9.39
C LYS A 54 32.73 33.60 8.12
N TYR A 55 32.18 33.93 6.94
CA TYR A 55 32.91 33.89 5.65
C TYR A 55 34.25 34.62 5.71
N PHE A 56 34.29 35.80 6.35
CA PHE A 56 35.49 36.63 6.43
C PHE A 56 36.56 36.10 7.39
N GLN A 57 36.23 35.13 8.25
CA GLN A 57 37.16 34.54 9.19
C GLN A 57 38.32 33.83 8.47
N ALA A 58 38.09 33.24 7.30
CA ALA A 58 39.13 32.58 6.52
C ALA A 58 40.15 33.56 5.91
N TYR A 59 39.75 34.81 5.65
CA TYR A 59 40.55 35.80 4.93
C TYR A 59 41.19 36.85 5.84
N LEU A 60 40.57 37.14 6.99
CA LEU A 60 41.03 38.15 7.93
C LEU A 60 41.83 37.58 9.11
N ASN A 61 42.47 36.41 9.01
CA ASN A 61 43.31 35.85 10.08
C ASN A 61 44.52 36.75 10.41
N GLU A 62 45.11 36.61 11.61
CA GLU A 62 46.22 37.46 12.12
C GLU A 62 47.47 37.53 11.21
N ALA A 63 47.60 36.63 10.23
CA ALA A 63 48.71 36.59 9.27
C ALA A 63 48.52 37.47 8.01
N ASN A 64 47.30 37.91 7.70
CA ASN A 64 46.94 38.63 6.46
C ASN A 64 46.40 40.04 6.74
N GLU A 65 46.99 40.75 7.72
CA GLU A 65 46.46 42.04 8.20
C GLU A 65 46.54 43.20 7.19
N HIS A 66 47.24 43.04 6.06
CA HIS A 66 47.51 44.12 5.08
C HIS A 66 47.01 43.79 3.65
N ASP A 67 46.29 42.69 3.45
CA ASP A 67 45.79 42.32 2.12
C ASP A 67 44.49 43.08 1.80
N GLU A 68 44.46 43.75 0.65
CA GLU A 68 43.22 44.24 0.03
C GLU A 68 42.38 43.03 -0.39
N ILE A 69 41.26 42.81 0.32
CA ILE A 69 40.32 41.74 -0.02
C ILE A 69 39.22 42.34 -0.91
N ASP A 70 39.35 42.13 -2.21
CA ASP A 70 38.29 42.43 -3.16
C ASP A 70 37.21 41.34 -3.08
N ILE A 71 35.99 41.69 -2.66
CA ILE A 71 34.83 40.80 -2.81
C ILE A 71 33.75 41.44 -3.68
N SER A 72 33.59 40.85 -4.86
CA SER A 72 32.56 41.21 -5.83
C SER A 72 31.21 40.67 -5.35
N VAL A 73 30.37 41.56 -4.80
CA VAL A 73 29.00 41.22 -4.39
C VAL A 73 28.02 41.82 -5.41
N HIS A 74 27.27 40.98 -6.10
CA HIS A 74 26.13 41.41 -6.91
C HIS A 74 24.98 41.80 -5.98
N CYS A 75 24.62 43.09 -5.90
CA CYS A 75 23.52 43.57 -5.07
C CYS A 75 22.44 44.26 -5.91
N ASP A 76 21.36 43.54 -6.21
CA ASP A 76 20.17 44.10 -6.84
C ASP A 76 19.23 44.71 -5.77
N ARG A 77 19.25 46.05 -5.67
CA ARG A 77 18.31 46.99 -4.97
C ARG A 77 18.73 47.54 -3.59
N ASP A 78 18.08 48.67 -3.24
CA ASP A 78 18.52 49.79 -2.39
C ASP A 78 18.69 49.59 -0.87
N HIS A 79 19.82 50.10 -0.35
CA HIS A 79 20.05 51.02 0.80
C HIS A 79 19.27 50.92 2.15
N GLU A 80 19.03 49.74 2.73
CA GLU A 80 18.74 49.62 4.19
C GLU A 80 19.71 48.59 4.82
N TRP A 81 20.33 48.95 5.96
CA TRP A 81 21.28 48.09 6.72
C TRP A 81 20.64 46.79 7.23
N ARG A 82 19.31 46.73 7.23
CA ARG A 82 18.51 45.53 7.42
C ARG A 82 17.56 45.40 6.24
N PRO A 83 17.77 44.44 5.32
CA PRO A 83 16.90 44.29 4.17
C PRO A 83 15.50 43.86 4.66
N ARG A 84 14.46 44.57 4.24
CA ARG A 84 13.08 44.11 4.48
C ARG A 84 12.84 42.83 3.69
N ILE A 85 12.53 41.74 4.38
CA ILE A 85 12.26 40.44 3.76
C ILE A 85 10.89 40.48 3.08
N THR A 86 10.86 40.30 1.76
CA THR A 86 9.65 40.26 0.92
C THR A 86 9.72 39.08 -0.04
N LEU A 87 8.58 38.65 -0.59
CA LEU A 87 8.56 37.53 -1.54
C LEU A 87 9.39 37.77 -2.82
N GLU A 88 9.62 39.02 -3.20
CA GLU A 88 10.38 39.35 -4.41
C GLU A 88 11.89 39.29 -4.22
N ASN A 89 12.39 39.61 -3.02
CA ASN A 89 13.83 39.70 -2.73
C ASN A 89 14.37 38.54 -1.88
N ILE A 90 13.50 37.69 -1.31
CA ILE A 90 13.89 36.64 -0.37
C ILE A 90 14.83 35.61 -0.95
N ALA A 91 14.68 35.24 -2.23
CA ALA A 91 15.59 34.28 -2.87
C ALA A 91 17.02 34.84 -2.95
N SER A 92 17.15 36.10 -3.38
CA SER A 92 18.45 36.79 -3.45
C SER A 92 19.06 36.98 -2.06
N ILE A 93 18.27 37.43 -1.07
CA ILE A 93 18.73 37.60 0.32
C ILE A 93 19.20 36.26 0.90
N LEU A 94 18.45 35.17 0.68
CA LEU A 94 18.78 33.85 1.20
C LEU A 94 20.09 33.30 0.60
N VAL A 95 20.28 33.44 -0.72
CA VAL A 95 21.52 33.00 -1.39
C VAL A 95 22.72 33.82 -0.91
N SER A 96 22.59 35.15 -0.84
CA SER A 96 23.68 36.02 -0.38
C SER A 96 24.01 35.84 1.09
N SER A 97 23.01 35.68 1.96
CA SER A 97 23.21 35.45 3.40
C SER A 97 23.78 34.07 3.71
N GLU A 98 23.42 33.04 2.93
CA GLU A 98 24.03 31.72 3.01
C GLU A 98 25.50 31.75 2.56
N PHE A 99 25.81 32.45 1.47
CA PHE A 99 27.19 32.63 0.98
C PHE A 99 28.08 33.35 2.01
N LEU A 100 27.57 34.42 2.62
CA LEU A 100 28.28 35.20 3.65
C LEU A 100 28.25 34.55 5.05
N GLN A 101 27.60 33.39 5.19
CA GLN A 101 27.45 32.64 6.44
C GLN A 101 26.80 33.44 7.58
N MET A 102 25.75 34.20 7.26
CA MET A 102 24.96 35.00 8.20
C MET A 102 23.82 34.17 8.81
N GLU A 103 24.09 33.40 9.86
CA GLU A 103 23.14 32.43 10.44
C GLU A 103 21.79 33.06 10.88
N GLU A 104 21.81 34.21 11.57
CA GLU A 104 20.60 34.90 12.04
C GLU A 104 19.67 35.30 10.89
N LEU A 105 20.23 35.87 9.82
CA LEU A 105 19.46 36.31 8.66
C LEU A 105 18.91 35.13 7.85
N VAL A 106 19.67 34.03 7.76
CA VAL A 106 19.20 32.78 7.13
C VAL A 106 18.02 32.21 7.91
N GLU A 107 18.07 32.21 9.25
CA GLU A 107 16.97 31.75 10.09
C GLU A 107 15.71 32.60 9.95
N GLU A 108 15.85 33.93 9.91
CA GLU A 108 14.74 34.85 9.65
C GLU A 108 14.11 34.59 8.26
N CYS A 109 14.94 34.39 7.22
CA CYS A 109 14.46 34.05 5.88
C CYS A 109 13.74 32.71 5.86
N VAL A 110 14.28 31.68 6.52
CA VAL A 110 13.65 30.35 6.60
C VAL A 110 12.31 30.44 7.34
N ALA A 111 12.24 31.17 8.46
CA ALA A 111 11.00 31.37 9.21
C ALA A 111 9.93 32.08 8.37
N PHE A 112 10.33 33.12 7.62
CA PHE A 112 9.44 33.82 6.68
C PHE A 112 8.92 32.86 5.60
N ILE A 113 9.80 32.05 4.98
CA ILE A 113 9.42 31.06 3.96
C ILE A 113 8.45 30.02 4.54
N SER A 114 8.72 29.49 5.73
CA SER A 114 7.87 28.47 6.34
C SER A 114 6.44 28.96 6.60
N SER A 115 6.24 30.25 6.86
CA SER A 115 4.90 30.84 7.03
C SER A 115 4.12 31.02 5.72
N ARG A 116 4.82 31.11 4.57
CA ARG A 116 4.24 31.40 3.24
C ARG A 116 4.82 30.51 2.15
N VAL A 117 5.01 29.23 2.46
CA VAL A 117 5.75 28.30 1.59
C VAL A 117 5.05 28.09 0.25
N GLN A 118 3.71 28.14 0.21
CA GLN A 118 2.93 28.02 -1.03
C GLN A 118 3.18 29.21 -1.98
N ASP A 119 3.21 30.43 -1.45
CA ASP A 119 3.45 31.64 -2.25
C ASP A 119 4.91 31.66 -2.77
N PHE A 120 5.85 31.21 -1.93
CA PHE A 120 7.26 31.11 -2.30
C PHE A 120 7.50 30.16 -3.49
N MET A 121 6.84 29.00 -3.55
CA MET A 121 7.01 28.06 -4.69
C MET A 121 6.44 28.60 -6.01
N LEU A 122 5.46 29.49 -5.94
CA LEU A 122 4.82 30.10 -7.12
C LEU A 122 5.68 31.20 -7.76
N LEU A 123 6.74 31.66 -7.09
CA LEU A 123 7.68 32.64 -7.64
C LEU A 123 8.33 32.13 -8.93
N ARG A 124 8.60 33.05 -9.87
CA ARG A 124 9.27 32.74 -11.16
C ARG A 124 10.79 32.63 -11.03
N VAL A 125 11.28 32.10 -9.91
CA VAL A 125 12.70 31.91 -9.63
C VAL A 125 12.99 30.41 -9.58
N ASP A 126 14.18 30.02 -10.04
CA ASP A 126 14.68 28.66 -9.89
C ASP A 126 15.39 28.53 -8.54
N PHE A 127 14.93 27.58 -7.73
CA PHE A 127 15.48 27.29 -6.40
C PHE A 127 16.55 26.19 -6.43
N GLY A 128 17.04 25.82 -7.62
CA GLY A 128 18.17 24.92 -7.80
C GLY A 128 19.43 25.33 -7.04
N CYS A 129 19.60 26.63 -6.78
CA CYS A 129 20.76 27.22 -6.10
C CYS A 129 20.75 27.10 -4.57
N LEU A 130 19.64 26.69 -3.95
CA LEU A 130 19.57 26.55 -2.49
C LEU A 130 20.36 25.33 -2.02
N SER A 131 21.16 25.50 -0.96
CA SER A 131 21.90 24.37 -0.41
C SER A 131 20.97 23.32 0.21
N ASP A 132 21.43 22.07 0.21
CA ASP A 132 20.73 20.95 0.87
C ASP A 132 20.50 21.20 2.37
N THR A 133 21.30 22.05 3.01
CA THR A 133 21.16 22.42 4.43
C THR A 133 20.01 23.38 4.66
N THR A 134 19.86 24.39 3.79
CA THR A 134 18.75 25.34 3.85
C THR A 134 17.43 24.68 3.48
N ILE A 135 17.42 23.79 2.48
CA ILE A 135 16.24 22.97 2.15
C ILE A 135 15.83 22.10 3.34
N ALA A 136 16.79 21.51 4.07
CA ALA A 136 16.50 20.74 5.28
C ALA A 136 15.92 21.61 6.40
N LYS A 137 16.45 22.81 6.62
CA LYS A 137 15.90 23.78 7.60
C LYS A 137 14.46 24.17 7.26
N ILE A 138 14.17 24.48 6.00
CA ILE A 138 12.81 24.78 5.53
C ILE A 138 11.89 23.57 5.72
N ALA A 139 12.33 22.37 5.31
CA ALA A 139 11.54 21.15 5.45
C ALA A 139 11.24 20.81 6.92
N ASN A 140 12.17 21.08 7.84
CA ASN A 140 11.97 20.86 9.27
C ASN A 140 10.92 21.78 9.88
N ASN A 141 10.89 23.04 9.44
CA ASN A 141 9.90 24.02 9.90
C ASN A 141 8.51 23.84 9.28
N CYS A 142 8.39 23.12 8.16
CA CYS A 142 7.10 22.73 7.60
C CYS A 142 6.55 21.50 8.32
N THR A 143 5.26 21.51 8.67
CA THR A 143 4.61 20.31 9.19
C THR A 143 4.37 19.30 8.04
N PRO A 144 4.28 17.98 8.34
CA PRO A 144 3.91 16.97 7.34
C PRO A 144 2.61 17.34 6.60
N GLU A 145 1.69 17.98 7.32
CA GLU A 145 0.42 18.44 6.82
C GLU A 145 0.58 19.50 5.73
N GLN A 146 1.34 20.54 6.05
CA GLN A 146 1.60 21.62 5.10
C GLN A 146 2.19 21.03 3.82
N LEU A 147 3.24 20.20 3.90
CA LEU A 147 3.95 19.59 2.76
C LEU A 147 3.06 18.74 1.83
N GLN A 148 1.97 18.17 2.32
CA GLN A 148 1.04 17.39 1.50
C GLN A 148 0.11 18.28 0.67
N THR A 149 -0.36 19.39 1.25
CA THR A 149 -1.26 20.34 0.58
C THR A 149 -0.55 21.24 -0.44
N LEU A 150 0.77 21.29 -0.37
CA LEU A 150 1.62 22.08 -1.26
C LEU A 150 1.53 21.61 -2.72
N HIS A 151 1.41 22.59 -3.61
CA HIS A 151 1.39 22.37 -5.05
C HIS A 151 2.51 23.14 -5.75
N ASP A 152 3.40 22.40 -6.40
CA ASP A 152 4.53 22.90 -7.19
C ASP A 152 4.44 22.35 -8.63
N PRO A 153 3.88 23.10 -9.58
CA PRO A 153 3.61 22.61 -10.94
C PRO A 153 4.87 22.23 -11.73
N LYS A 154 6.03 22.75 -11.34
CA LYS A 154 7.32 22.53 -12.03
C LYS A 154 8.33 21.77 -11.15
N ASP A 155 7.89 21.29 -9.98
CA ASP A 155 8.71 20.60 -8.98
C ASP A 155 10.09 21.26 -8.73
N LYS A 156 10.08 22.58 -8.55
CA LYS A 156 11.30 23.37 -8.35
C LYS A 156 11.97 23.04 -7.00
N ILE A 157 11.16 22.76 -5.97
CA ILE A 157 11.67 22.54 -4.61
C ILE A 157 10.85 21.51 -3.81
N LEU A 158 9.59 21.23 -4.19
CA LEU A 158 8.68 20.42 -3.37
C LEU A 158 9.17 18.96 -3.16
N SER A 159 9.65 18.29 -4.20
CA SER A 159 10.24 16.96 -4.06
C SER A 159 11.49 16.95 -3.19
N LYS A 160 12.32 18.01 -3.25
CA LYS A 160 13.51 18.15 -2.41
C LYS A 160 13.14 18.32 -0.94
N LEU A 161 12.11 19.12 -0.63
CA LEU A 161 11.59 19.30 0.73
C LEU A 161 11.04 17.99 1.30
N ARG A 162 10.23 17.27 0.52
CA ARG A 162 9.67 15.97 0.92
C ARG A 162 10.77 14.93 1.15
N ARG A 163 11.75 14.84 0.25
CA ARG A 163 12.94 14.00 0.41
C ARG A 163 13.68 14.30 1.71
N LYS A 164 14.00 15.57 1.98
CA LYS A 164 14.71 15.96 3.22
C LYS A 164 13.89 15.63 4.47
N LYS A 165 12.56 15.74 4.42
CA LYS A 165 11.69 15.33 5.54
C LYS A 165 11.81 13.82 5.82
N VAL A 166 11.88 12.99 4.79
CA VAL A 166 12.11 11.53 4.93
C VAL A 166 13.48 11.25 5.52
N GLU A 167 14.53 11.91 5.02
CA GLU A 167 15.90 11.76 5.54
C GLU A 167 15.99 12.12 7.02
N VAL A 168 15.34 13.22 7.44
CA VAL A 168 15.28 13.64 8.85
C VAL A 168 14.52 12.63 9.69
N LEU A 169 13.40 12.10 9.20
CA LEU A 169 12.63 11.07 9.89
C LEU A 169 13.51 9.83 10.17
N VAL A 170 14.21 9.33 9.16
CA VAL A 170 15.12 8.17 9.29
C VAL A 170 16.29 8.47 10.23
N LYS A 171 16.92 9.65 10.10
CA LYS A 171 17.99 10.06 11.01
C LYS A 171 17.51 10.13 12.45
N THR A 172 16.37 10.76 12.70
CA THR A 172 15.80 10.90 14.06
C THR A 172 15.57 9.53 14.70
N LEU A 173 15.08 8.56 13.91
CA LEU A 173 14.90 7.18 14.37
C LEU A 173 16.24 6.52 14.70
N GLN A 174 17.24 6.64 13.82
CA GLN A 174 18.58 6.08 14.05
C GLN A 174 19.25 6.68 15.31
N HIS A 175 19.10 7.99 15.56
CA HIS A 175 19.63 8.66 16.77
C HIS A 175 18.93 8.18 18.05
N SER A 176 17.65 7.80 17.97
CA SER A 176 16.91 7.20 19.08
C SER A 176 17.28 5.73 19.35
N GLY A 177 18.28 5.18 18.65
CA GLY A 177 18.71 3.78 18.74
C GLY A 177 17.87 2.80 17.92
N ARG A 178 16.73 3.25 17.37
CA ARG A 178 15.75 2.42 16.64
C ARG A 178 16.12 2.33 15.16
N ARG A 179 16.55 1.14 14.72
CA ARG A 179 16.93 0.91 13.32
C ARG A 179 15.80 0.27 12.50
N ILE A 180 15.48 0.88 11.37
CA ILE A 180 14.61 0.28 10.35
C ILE A 180 15.42 -0.78 9.60
N GLU A 181 14.85 -1.97 9.42
CA GLU A 181 15.40 -3.07 8.63
C GLU A 181 14.31 -3.66 7.72
N LEU A 182 14.70 -4.24 6.58
CA LEU A 182 13.80 -4.97 5.71
C LEU A 182 13.74 -6.45 6.11
N CYS A 183 12.55 -7.02 6.21
CA CYS A 183 12.39 -8.43 6.53
C CYS A 183 12.62 -9.34 5.31
N THR A 184 13.45 -10.38 5.43
CA THR A 184 13.70 -11.38 4.38
C THR A 184 12.46 -12.23 4.05
N HIS A 185 11.55 -12.40 5.01
CA HIS A 185 10.40 -13.31 4.84
C HIS A 185 9.14 -12.61 4.34
N CYS A 186 8.84 -11.41 4.86
CA CYS A 186 7.63 -10.68 4.52
C CYS A 186 7.88 -9.42 3.69
N GLU A 187 9.14 -9.07 3.45
CA GLU A 187 9.56 -7.91 2.65
C GLU A 187 8.99 -6.56 3.13
N LEU A 188 8.51 -6.52 4.39
CA LEU A 188 8.07 -5.29 5.05
C LEU A 188 9.22 -4.70 5.85
N LEU A 189 9.19 -3.36 5.96
CA LEU A 189 10.06 -2.65 6.89
C LEU A 189 9.58 -2.88 8.32
N PHE A 190 10.53 -3.15 9.21
CA PHE A 190 10.28 -3.30 10.64
C PHE A 190 11.41 -2.64 11.44
N ILE A 191 11.17 -2.33 12.71
CA ILE A 191 12.19 -1.78 13.59
C ILE A 191 12.86 -2.91 14.37
N ARG A 192 14.19 -2.96 14.30
CA ARG A 192 15.02 -4.05 14.85
C ARG A 192 14.82 -4.27 16.35
N ASP A 193 14.65 -3.20 17.11
CA ASP A 193 14.59 -3.27 18.58
C ASP A 193 13.20 -3.64 19.10
N ASP A 194 12.18 -3.65 18.22
CA ASP A 194 10.81 -4.05 18.52
C ASP A 194 10.57 -5.58 18.32
N ARG A 195 11.66 -6.37 18.21
CA ARG A 195 11.69 -7.84 17.97
C ARG A 195 10.86 -8.68 18.95
N GLY A 196 10.58 -8.15 20.14
CA GLY A 196 9.78 -8.84 21.16
C GLY A 196 8.27 -8.72 20.96
N CYS A 197 7.79 -7.77 20.16
CA CYS A 197 6.37 -7.40 20.16
C CYS A 197 5.69 -7.45 18.79
N LEU A 198 6.44 -7.58 17.69
CA LEU A 198 5.91 -7.61 16.32
C LEU A 198 6.20 -8.94 15.64
N GLY A 199 5.13 -9.63 15.24
CA GLY A 199 5.17 -10.95 14.64
C GLY A 199 5.16 -10.92 13.12
N CYS A 200 6.22 -11.42 12.49
CA CYS A 200 6.25 -11.67 11.06
C CYS A 200 5.26 -12.79 10.68
N GLN A 201 4.31 -12.49 9.80
CA GLN A 201 3.31 -13.47 9.35
C GLN A 201 3.93 -14.62 8.53
N LYS A 202 4.98 -14.32 7.76
CA LYS A 202 5.71 -15.27 6.92
C LYS A 202 6.99 -15.80 7.58
N GLY A 203 7.27 -15.38 8.81
CA GLY A 203 8.47 -15.76 9.55
C GLY A 203 8.33 -17.15 10.17
N LYS A 204 9.47 -17.80 10.45
CA LYS A 204 9.48 -19.07 11.19
C LYS A 204 8.76 -18.91 12.53
N ARG A 205 7.74 -19.74 12.74
CA ARG A 205 6.88 -19.71 13.92
C ARG A 205 7.66 -20.15 15.16
N GLN A 206 7.59 -19.38 16.22
CA GLN A 206 8.17 -19.68 17.52
C GLN A 206 7.15 -19.40 18.61
N ILE A 207 7.28 -20.06 19.75
CA ILE A 207 6.44 -19.82 20.92
C ILE A 207 6.91 -18.50 21.55
N GLY A 208 5.99 -17.54 21.63
CA GLY A 208 6.16 -16.23 22.23
C GLY A 208 6.20 -16.31 23.75
N VAL A 209 6.46 -15.16 24.38
CA VAL A 209 6.64 -15.04 25.83
C VAL A 209 5.35 -15.35 26.61
N HIS A 210 4.20 -15.33 25.94
CA HIS A 210 2.89 -15.64 26.50
C HIS A 210 2.30 -16.96 25.93
N GLY A 211 3.13 -17.81 25.31
CA GLY A 211 2.70 -19.12 24.80
C GLY A 211 2.08 -19.11 23.39
N GLU A 212 2.07 -17.95 22.72
CA GLU A 212 1.48 -17.75 21.40
C GLU A 212 2.44 -18.12 20.24
N LEU A 213 1.92 -18.64 19.12
CA LEU A 213 2.74 -18.92 17.93
C LEU A 213 2.97 -17.66 17.08
N VAL A 214 4.11 -17.01 17.28
CA VAL A 214 4.50 -15.78 16.57
C VAL A 214 5.68 -16.05 15.64
N GLY A 215 5.56 -15.64 14.38
CA GLY A 215 6.69 -15.67 13.46
C GLY A 215 7.63 -14.50 13.73
N LYS A 216 8.95 -14.68 13.63
CA LYS A 216 9.92 -13.59 13.86
C LYS A 216 10.34 -12.91 12.57
N HIS A 217 10.49 -11.58 12.60
CA HIS A 217 11.12 -10.85 11.50
C HIS A 217 12.62 -11.18 11.47
N GLN A 218 13.14 -11.47 10.29
CA GLN A 218 14.56 -11.68 10.05
C GLN A 218 15.06 -10.57 9.13
N ALA A 219 16.05 -9.81 9.59
CA ALA A 219 16.65 -8.73 8.81
C ALA A 219 17.36 -9.28 7.57
N LYS A 220 17.16 -8.62 6.43
CA LYS A 220 17.89 -8.90 5.20
C LYS A 220 19.35 -8.49 5.36
N ALA A 221 20.26 -9.44 5.18
CA ALA A 221 21.70 -9.20 5.30
C ALA A 221 22.16 -8.17 4.25
N GLY A 222 23.00 -7.21 4.67
CA GLY A 222 23.56 -6.18 3.79
C GLY A 222 22.58 -5.08 3.37
N TRP A 223 21.33 -5.08 3.84
CA TRP A 223 20.37 -4.05 3.49
C TRP A 223 20.64 -2.74 4.25
N GLN A 224 20.57 -1.61 3.54
CA GLN A 224 20.75 -0.26 4.08
C GLN A 224 19.57 0.64 3.66
N VAL A 225 19.03 1.40 4.61
CA VAL A 225 17.87 2.26 4.37
C VAL A 225 18.19 3.41 3.41
N GLU A 226 19.42 3.92 3.45
CA GLU A 226 19.91 5.00 2.59
C GLU A 226 19.97 4.56 1.12
N LEU A 227 20.44 3.34 0.85
CA LEU A 227 20.46 2.74 -0.49
C LEU A 227 19.04 2.51 -1.00
N PHE A 228 18.16 2.02 -0.13
CA PHE A 228 16.74 1.81 -0.45
C PHE A 228 16.01 3.11 -0.81
N LEU A 229 16.20 4.18 -0.02
CA LEU A 229 15.61 5.49 -0.33
C LEU A 229 16.12 6.06 -1.64
N ARG A 230 17.42 5.87 -1.94
CA ARG A 230 18.02 6.29 -3.22
C ARG A 230 17.42 5.54 -4.41
N GLU A 231 17.20 4.22 -4.29
CA GLU A 231 16.53 3.41 -5.31
C GLU A 231 15.07 3.84 -5.54
N LEU A 232 14.32 4.11 -4.48
CA LEU A 232 12.92 4.55 -4.59
C LEU A 232 12.80 5.89 -5.33
N GLY A 233 13.70 6.84 -5.02
CA GLY A 233 13.68 8.17 -5.60
C GLY A 233 14.22 8.27 -7.03
N ILE A 234 15.34 7.59 -7.34
CA ILE A 234 16.05 7.73 -8.62
C ILE A 234 15.64 6.66 -9.63
N VAL A 235 15.58 5.40 -9.20
CA VAL A 235 15.40 4.25 -10.11
C VAL A 235 13.92 4.00 -10.38
N LYS A 236 13.08 4.11 -9.33
CA LYS A 236 11.65 3.80 -9.42
C LYS A 236 10.75 5.01 -9.63
N SER A 237 11.31 6.24 -9.64
CA SER A 237 10.57 7.50 -9.81
C SER A 237 9.34 7.63 -8.89
N ILE A 238 9.42 7.12 -7.66
CA ILE A 238 8.30 7.14 -6.70
C ILE A 238 8.22 8.53 -6.07
N SER A 239 7.00 9.06 -5.91
CA SER A 239 6.81 10.35 -5.24
C SER A 239 7.31 10.30 -3.80
N TRP A 240 8.10 11.30 -3.40
CA TRP A 240 8.62 11.40 -2.02
C TRP A 240 7.52 11.50 -0.96
N SER A 241 6.31 11.93 -1.33
CA SER A 241 5.14 11.87 -0.45
C SER A 241 4.75 10.44 -0.07
N ALA A 242 4.72 9.53 -1.04
CA ALA A 242 4.40 8.13 -0.80
C ALA A 242 5.49 7.46 0.04
N VAL A 243 6.76 7.77 -0.26
CA VAL A 243 7.91 7.27 0.51
C VAL A 243 7.84 7.74 1.96
N TYR A 244 7.50 9.01 2.22
CA TYR A 244 7.36 9.54 3.58
C TYR A 244 6.33 8.74 4.39
N TRP A 245 5.13 8.54 3.86
CA TRP A 245 4.09 7.83 4.58
C TRP A 245 4.38 6.34 4.76
N TYR A 246 5.07 5.72 3.81
CA TYR A 246 5.53 4.35 3.95
C TYR A 246 6.53 4.19 5.11
N ILE A 247 7.54 5.06 5.18
CA ILE A 247 8.52 5.06 6.27
C ILE A 247 7.84 5.44 7.60
N TRP A 248 7.03 6.49 7.62
CA TRP A 248 6.33 6.93 8.84
C TRP A 248 5.36 5.86 9.35
N GLY A 249 4.58 5.21 8.48
CA GLY A 249 3.68 4.12 8.84
C GLY A 249 4.41 2.89 9.39
N SER A 250 5.67 2.66 8.99
CA SER A 250 6.53 1.62 9.56
C SER A 250 6.95 1.90 11.00
N THR A 251 6.85 3.15 11.44
CA THR A 251 7.31 3.61 12.77
C THR A 251 6.21 3.69 13.81
N LYS A 252 4.94 3.61 13.38
CA LYS A 252 3.75 3.74 14.24
C LYS A 252 3.11 2.37 14.46
N TYR A 253 2.73 2.10 15.71
CA TYR A 253 2.10 0.85 16.13
C TYR A 253 0.79 1.10 16.84
N PHE A 254 -0.08 0.10 16.75
CA PHE A 254 -1.37 0.04 17.40
C PHE A 254 -1.49 -1.26 18.16
N HIS A 255 -2.28 -1.26 19.25
CA HIS A 255 -2.63 -2.47 19.97
C HIS A 255 -4.01 -2.94 19.53
N CYS A 256 -4.12 -4.20 19.12
CA CYS A 256 -5.42 -4.79 18.89
C CYS A 256 -6.16 -4.95 20.23
N SER A 257 -7.36 -4.37 20.33
CA SER A 257 -8.19 -4.47 21.55
C SER A 257 -8.63 -5.91 21.84
N VAL A 258 -8.74 -6.74 20.79
CA VAL A 258 -9.18 -8.15 20.84
C VAL A 258 -8.02 -9.09 21.17
N CYS A 259 -6.99 -9.15 20.33
CA CYS A 259 -5.89 -10.11 20.50
C CYS A 259 -4.68 -9.56 21.28
N LYS A 260 -4.73 -8.30 21.74
CA LYS A 260 -3.68 -7.59 22.49
C LYS A 260 -2.32 -7.45 21.77
N GLN A 261 -2.17 -8.01 20.57
CA GLN A 261 -0.96 -7.90 19.76
C GLN A 261 -0.73 -6.46 19.28
N ARG A 262 0.55 -6.09 19.16
CA ARG A 262 0.97 -4.88 18.46
C ARG A 262 0.94 -5.13 16.94
N CYS A 263 0.44 -4.16 16.20
CA CYS A 263 0.47 -4.15 14.74
C CYS A 263 1.00 -2.81 14.28
N SER A 264 1.88 -2.80 13.29
CA SER A 264 2.22 -1.56 12.60
C SER A 264 1.03 -1.02 11.81
N LEU A 265 1.04 0.28 11.52
CA LEU A 265 0.05 0.89 10.63
C LEU A 265 -0.03 0.15 9.28
N LEU A 266 1.12 -0.34 8.81
CA LEU A 266 1.25 -1.14 7.60
C LEU A 266 0.60 -2.53 7.73
N GLU A 267 0.63 -3.15 8.91
CA GLU A 267 0.03 -4.47 9.15
C GLU A 267 -1.48 -4.43 9.39
N LEU A 268 -2.01 -3.34 9.95
CA LEU A 268 -3.46 -3.09 10.01
C LEU A 268 -4.08 -3.09 8.60
N HIS A 269 -3.32 -2.64 7.60
CA HIS A 269 -3.69 -2.69 6.19
C HIS A 269 -3.61 -4.08 5.56
N VAL A 270 -2.92 -5.05 6.19
CA VAL A 270 -2.73 -6.42 5.66
C VAL A 270 -3.73 -7.42 6.27
N ARG A 271 -4.40 -7.09 7.39
CA ARG A 271 -5.37 -7.98 8.05
C ARG A 271 -6.85 -7.69 7.73
N SER A 272 -7.18 -6.60 7.03
CA SER A 272 -8.53 -6.27 6.57
C SER A 272 -8.49 -5.66 5.18
N PHE A 273 -8.97 -6.42 4.18
CA PHE A 273 -8.99 -6.05 2.78
C PHE A 273 -10.27 -5.24 2.47
N SER A 274 -10.14 -3.96 2.11
CA SER A 274 -11.06 -3.37 1.12
C SER A 274 -10.65 -2.04 0.50
N ASN A 275 -9.79 -1.20 1.07
CA ASN A 275 -9.53 0.12 0.44
C ASN A 275 -8.13 0.67 0.74
N VAL A 276 -7.23 0.63 -0.24
CA VAL A 276 -5.94 1.35 -0.16
C VAL A 276 -5.73 2.32 -1.33
N VAL A 277 -6.64 2.40 -2.31
CA VAL A 277 -6.59 3.47 -3.34
C VAL A 277 -7.97 4.11 -3.58
N ALA A 278 -8.84 4.10 -2.57
CA ALA A 278 -10.13 4.77 -2.68
C ALA A 278 -10.57 5.35 -1.34
N LEU A 279 -9.86 6.35 -0.80
CA LEU A 279 -10.48 7.27 0.15
C LEU A 279 -9.90 8.68 -0.05
N PRO A 280 -10.70 9.65 -0.52
CA PRO A 280 -10.37 11.08 -0.53
C PRO A 280 -10.04 11.67 0.86
N ASN A 281 -10.10 10.88 1.95
CA ASN A 281 -10.05 11.35 3.34
C ASN A 281 -8.98 10.62 4.20
N MET A 282 -8.00 9.94 3.59
CA MET A 282 -6.87 9.34 4.34
C MET A 282 -6.16 10.37 5.24
N TRP A 283 -6.14 11.61 4.77
CA TRP A 283 -5.76 12.79 5.52
C TRP A 283 -6.52 12.96 6.84
N GLU A 284 -7.85 12.95 6.82
CA GLU A 284 -8.68 13.18 8.01
C GLU A 284 -8.51 12.06 9.06
N GLN A 285 -8.31 10.83 8.59
CA GLN A 285 -8.13 9.66 9.45
C GLN A 285 -6.72 9.60 10.08
N ILE A 286 -5.67 9.92 9.32
CA ILE A 286 -4.31 10.04 9.85
C ILE A 286 -4.19 11.27 10.77
N HIS A 287 -4.85 12.38 10.43
CA HIS A 287 -4.89 13.60 11.24
C HIS A 287 -5.65 13.40 12.56
N ALA A 288 -6.67 12.54 12.59
CA ALA A 288 -7.30 12.09 13.83
C ALA A 288 -6.33 11.26 14.69
N CYS A 289 -5.58 10.32 14.08
CA CYS A 289 -4.56 9.54 14.78
C CYS A 289 -3.41 10.40 15.33
N GLU A 290 -2.96 11.41 14.57
CA GLU A 290 -1.87 12.33 14.98
C GLU A 290 -2.31 13.29 16.08
N LYS A 291 -3.55 13.82 16.04
CA LYS A 291 -4.15 14.59 17.15
C LYS A 291 -4.28 13.76 18.41
N VAL A 292 -4.70 12.50 18.31
CA VAL A 292 -4.79 11.59 19.46
C VAL A 292 -3.40 11.26 20.01
N ALA A 293 -2.40 11.06 19.14
CA ALA A 293 -1.02 10.79 19.56
C ALA A 293 -0.32 12.01 20.20
N THR A 294 -0.61 13.23 19.74
CA THR A 294 -0.06 14.48 20.30
C THR A 294 -0.77 14.92 21.57
N ALA A 295 -2.06 14.62 21.73
CA ALA A 295 -2.83 14.92 22.95
C ALA A 295 -2.43 14.09 24.18
N GLN A 296 -1.77 12.95 24.00
CA GLN A 296 -1.43 12.03 25.11
C GLN A 296 -0.11 12.34 25.83
N GLY A 297 0.69 13.31 25.36
CA GLY A 297 1.97 13.68 25.97
C GLY A 297 3.03 12.56 25.94
N PRO A 298 4.29 12.83 26.36
CA PRO A 298 5.31 11.80 26.47
C PRO A 298 4.95 10.80 27.59
N PRO A 299 5.26 9.50 27.42
CA PRO A 299 4.92 8.48 28.41
C PRO A 299 5.65 8.71 29.74
N PRO A 300 5.03 8.34 30.89
CA PRO A 300 5.73 8.40 32.17
C PRO A 300 6.96 7.48 32.15
N ILE A 301 8.05 7.98 32.71
CA ILE A 301 9.32 7.26 32.87
C ILE A 301 9.07 6.08 33.82
N GLY A 302 8.88 4.87 33.26
CA GLY A 302 8.63 3.67 34.06
C GLY A 302 8.23 2.42 33.28
N ASP A 303 7.60 2.55 32.10
CA ASP A 303 7.24 1.40 31.27
C ASP A 303 8.29 1.16 30.17
N ALA A 304 9.02 0.05 30.25
CA ALA A 304 10.00 -0.43 29.26
C ALA A 304 9.33 -0.95 27.96
N GLY A 305 8.33 -0.25 27.46
CA GLY A 305 7.55 -0.62 26.28
C GLY A 305 6.94 0.61 25.61
N GLY A 306 7.80 1.54 25.19
CA GLY A 306 7.43 2.83 24.61
C GLY A 306 6.63 2.72 23.31
N GLY A 307 5.31 2.86 23.44
CA GLY A 307 4.38 3.18 22.37
C GLY A 307 3.11 3.76 22.99
N GLY A 308 2.76 5.00 22.65
CA GLY A 308 1.57 5.67 23.16
C GLY A 308 0.31 4.83 22.92
N ARG A 309 -0.55 4.76 23.93
CA ARG A 309 -1.71 3.86 24.00
C ARG A 309 -2.89 4.50 23.26
N VAL A 310 -3.07 4.18 21.99
CA VAL A 310 -4.22 4.68 21.20
C VAL A 310 -5.39 3.69 21.32
N ASP A 311 -6.52 4.15 21.88
CA ASP A 311 -7.74 3.36 21.98
C ASP A 311 -8.49 3.38 20.64
N VAL A 312 -8.63 2.20 20.03
CA VAL A 312 -9.26 2.01 18.72
C VAL A 312 -10.77 2.31 18.75
N ALA A 313 -11.42 2.23 19.92
CA ALA A 313 -12.83 2.56 20.08
C ALA A 313 -13.13 4.06 19.84
N LEU A 314 -12.14 4.94 20.04
CA LEU A 314 -12.24 6.37 19.73
C LEU A 314 -12.01 6.67 18.23
N LEU A 315 -11.38 5.75 17.50
CA LEU A 315 -11.08 5.90 16.07
C LEU A 315 -12.26 5.46 15.17
N PHE A 316 -13.14 4.58 15.66
CA PHE A 316 -14.29 4.05 14.93
C PHE A 316 -15.53 3.92 15.84
N PRO A 317 -16.24 5.02 16.15
CA PRO A 317 -17.49 4.92 16.90
C PRO A 317 -18.54 4.14 16.07
N PRO A 318 -19.33 3.26 16.70
CA PRO A 318 -20.39 2.54 15.99
C PRO A 318 -21.43 3.52 15.43
N PRO A 319 -22.03 3.23 14.25
CA PRO A 319 -23.04 4.11 13.66
C PRO A 319 -24.24 4.21 14.60
N GLN A 320 -24.57 5.43 15.04
CA GLN A 320 -25.73 5.63 15.90
C GLN A 320 -27.02 5.31 15.14
N PRO A 321 -27.99 4.63 15.78
CA PRO A 321 -29.29 4.37 15.18
C PRO A 321 -30.02 5.70 14.94
N ARG A 322 -30.40 5.95 13.69
CA ARG A 322 -31.23 7.10 13.31
C ARG A 322 -32.57 7.02 14.04
N LYS A 323 -32.87 8.03 14.86
CA LYS A 323 -34.21 8.20 15.44
C LYS A 323 -35.19 8.57 14.33
N ASN A 324 -36.19 7.71 14.11
CA ASN A 324 -37.39 8.05 13.38
C ASN A 324 -38.16 9.13 14.16
N SER A 325 -38.49 10.25 13.51
CA SER A 325 -39.58 11.13 13.92
C SER A 325 -40.62 11.12 12.81
N SER A 326 -41.79 10.59 13.15
CA SER A 326 -43.04 10.62 12.39
C SER A 326 -43.54 12.05 12.17
N ASN A 327 -43.97 12.38 10.95
CA ASN A 327 -45.35 12.80 10.65
C ASN A 327 -45.57 12.97 9.14
N ALA A 328 -46.78 12.62 8.72
CA ALA A 328 -47.28 12.40 7.36
C ALA A 328 -47.36 13.66 6.48
N VAL A 329 -47.35 13.50 5.14
CA VAL A 329 -48.55 13.48 4.26
C VAL A 329 -48.12 13.31 2.80
N GLU A 330 -48.93 12.54 2.07
CA GLU A 330 -48.88 12.09 0.67
C GLU A 330 -48.65 13.15 -0.41
N ARG A 331 -47.93 12.78 -1.49
CA ARG A 331 -48.41 12.77 -2.90
C ARG A 331 -47.26 12.58 -3.90
N GLU A 332 -47.33 11.53 -4.70
CA GLU A 332 -46.90 11.51 -6.11
C GLU A 332 -48.15 11.71 -7.00
N PRO A 333 -48.11 11.97 -8.33
CA PRO A 333 -46.98 11.82 -9.28
C PRO A 333 -46.83 12.94 -10.34
N SER A 334 -45.76 12.84 -11.15
CA SER A 334 -45.75 12.96 -12.63
C SER A 334 -44.66 13.83 -13.27
N SER A 335 -44.19 13.27 -14.39
CA SER A 335 -43.26 13.74 -15.41
C SER A 335 -43.31 15.20 -15.83
N ARG A 336 -42.13 15.80 -16.10
CA ARG A 336 -41.84 16.54 -17.35
C ARG A 336 -40.35 16.93 -17.47
N LYS A 337 -39.78 16.62 -18.63
CA LYS A 337 -38.54 17.24 -19.15
C LYS A 337 -38.80 18.71 -19.49
N LEU A 338 -37.88 19.61 -19.16
CA LEU A 338 -37.58 20.80 -19.96
C LEU A 338 -36.22 21.41 -19.59
N ASN A 339 -35.54 21.87 -20.64
CA ASN A 339 -34.16 22.33 -20.70
C ASN A 339 -33.92 23.73 -20.11
N CYS A 340 -32.66 23.91 -19.71
CA CYS A 340 -31.82 25.11 -19.65
C CYS A 340 -32.43 26.49 -19.94
N ALA A 341 -32.28 27.42 -18.99
CA ALA A 341 -31.62 28.72 -19.20
C ALA A 341 -31.48 29.44 -17.85
N GLY A 342 -30.26 29.77 -17.46
CA GLY A 342 -29.93 30.47 -16.23
C GLY A 342 -28.43 30.63 -16.15
N GLU A 343 -27.90 31.58 -16.92
CA GLU A 343 -26.50 31.96 -16.91
C GLU A 343 -26.07 32.31 -15.48
N CYS A 344 -25.12 31.54 -14.94
CA CYS A 344 -24.32 31.98 -13.81
C CYS A 344 -22.85 31.78 -14.18
N ASN A 345 -22.24 32.86 -14.62
CA ASN A 345 -20.79 33.01 -14.77
C ASN A 345 -20.08 32.52 -13.50
N SER A 346 -19.34 31.42 -13.60
CA SER A 346 -18.25 31.16 -12.66
C SER A 346 -17.13 30.36 -13.34
N LEU A 347 -15.95 30.99 -13.41
CA LEU A 347 -14.68 30.38 -13.81
C LEU A 347 -14.27 29.15 -12.96
N GLY A 348 -15.06 28.77 -11.95
CA GLY A 348 -14.84 27.63 -11.07
C GLY A 348 -15.08 26.27 -11.74
N TYR A 349 -16.10 26.15 -12.59
CA TYR A 349 -16.49 24.85 -13.18
C TYR A 349 -15.51 24.36 -14.26
N ARG A 350 -14.96 25.27 -15.08
CA ARG A 350 -13.93 24.90 -16.07
C ARG A 350 -12.59 24.50 -15.44
N LYS A 351 -12.26 25.05 -14.26
CA LYS A 351 -11.08 24.63 -13.47
C LYS A 351 -11.31 23.29 -12.80
N GLN A 352 -12.51 23.04 -12.26
CA GLN A 352 -12.88 21.72 -11.71
C GLN A 352 -12.88 20.63 -12.79
N CYS A 353 -13.41 20.87 -13.99
CA CYS A 353 -13.33 19.88 -15.08
C CYS A 353 -11.89 19.58 -15.54
N LYS A 354 -10.98 20.57 -15.54
CA LYS A 354 -9.56 20.35 -15.88
C LYS A 354 -8.79 19.62 -14.76
N VAL A 355 -9.10 19.92 -13.50
CA VAL A 355 -8.54 19.22 -12.32
C VAL A 355 -9.05 17.78 -12.27
N LEU A 356 -10.33 17.54 -12.57
CA LEU A 356 -10.90 16.20 -12.69
C LEU A 356 -10.29 15.40 -13.85
N GLN A 357 -10.03 16.02 -15.00
CA GLN A 357 -9.34 15.36 -16.13
C GLN A 357 -7.86 15.05 -15.85
N LEU A 358 -7.16 15.90 -15.09
CA LEU A 358 -5.79 15.63 -14.61
C LEU A 358 -5.79 14.49 -13.58
N GLN A 359 -6.73 14.53 -12.63
CA GLN A 359 -6.94 13.46 -11.65
C GLN A 359 -7.37 12.14 -12.29
N GLU A 360 -8.06 12.17 -13.42
CA GLU A 360 -8.44 10.96 -14.16
C GLU A 360 -7.26 10.34 -14.92
N LYS A 361 -6.36 11.16 -15.49
CA LYS A 361 -5.10 10.68 -16.08
C LYS A 361 -4.16 10.14 -15.02
N ASP A 362 -4.05 10.80 -13.88
CA ASP A 362 -3.24 10.33 -12.75
C ASP A 362 -3.87 9.11 -12.05
N ARG A 363 -5.21 8.98 -12.06
CA ARG A 363 -5.94 7.77 -11.62
C ARG A 363 -5.66 6.59 -12.54
N ILE A 364 -5.65 6.78 -13.86
CA ILE A 364 -5.27 5.72 -14.82
C ILE A 364 -3.81 5.32 -14.59
N ARG A 365 -2.90 6.28 -14.43
CA ARG A 365 -1.47 6.05 -14.19
C ARG A 365 -1.19 5.36 -12.84
N CYS A 366 -1.91 5.73 -11.78
CA CYS A 366 -1.84 5.05 -10.48
C CYS A 366 -2.50 3.66 -10.51
N GLN A 367 -3.57 3.45 -11.29
CA GLN A 367 -4.14 2.11 -11.52
C GLN A 367 -3.16 1.21 -12.27
N ASP A 368 -2.41 1.74 -13.22
CA ASP A 368 -1.35 1.03 -13.95
C ASP A 368 -0.15 0.68 -13.05
N ILE A 369 0.27 1.62 -12.19
CA ILE A 369 1.33 1.38 -11.20
C ILE A 369 0.86 0.38 -10.12
N ALA A 370 -0.41 0.45 -9.69
CA ALA A 370 -1.02 -0.55 -8.78
C ALA A 370 -1.27 -1.91 -9.45
N ARG A 371 -1.35 -1.98 -10.79
CA ARG A 371 -1.32 -3.24 -11.55
C ARG A 371 0.09 -3.84 -11.56
N GLN A 372 1.13 -3.01 -11.66
CA GLN A 372 2.53 -3.43 -11.69
C GLN A 372 3.13 -3.80 -10.31
N LEU A 373 2.61 -3.24 -9.22
CA LEU A 373 3.13 -3.43 -7.84
C LEU A 373 2.31 -4.41 -6.97
N ARG A 374 1.26 -5.03 -7.51
CA ARG A 374 0.50 -6.07 -6.80
C ARG A 374 1.37 -7.33 -6.63
N PRO A 375 1.44 -7.97 -5.45
CA PRO A 375 1.63 -9.42 -5.44
C PRO A 375 0.57 -9.97 -6.39
N LEU A 376 0.96 -10.77 -7.38
CA LEU A 376 0.11 -11.27 -8.47
C LEU A 376 -1.16 -11.91 -7.90
N ARG A 377 -2.18 -11.11 -7.58
CA ARG A 377 -3.48 -11.62 -7.15
C ARG A 377 -4.03 -12.35 -8.35
N ASP A 378 -4.48 -13.56 -8.11
CA ASP A 378 -5.05 -14.40 -9.15
C ASP A 378 -6.27 -13.66 -9.72
N VAL A 379 -6.45 -13.73 -11.03
CA VAL A 379 -7.53 -13.02 -11.72
C VAL A 379 -8.08 -13.93 -12.79
N VAL A 380 -9.40 -13.89 -12.93
CA VAL A 380 -10.09 -14.33 -14.13
C VAL A 380 -10.54 -13.09 -14.92
N VAL A 381 -10.15 -13.05 -16.18
CA VAL A 381 -10.48 -11.99 -17.14
C VAL A 381 -11.54 -12.53 -18.07
N ARG A 382 -12.62 -11.78 -18.26
CA ARG A 382 -13.68 -12.06 -19.22
C ARG A 382 -13.84 -10.87 -20.16
N CYS A 383 -13.89 -11.13 -21.46
CA CYS A 383 -14.18 -10.11 -22.47
C CYS A 383 -15.08 -10.64 -23.58
N HIS A 384 -15.64 -9.69 -24.34
CA HIS A 384 -16.41 -9.95 -25.54
C HIS A 384 -15.73 -9.20 -26.69
N VAL A 385 -15.46 -9.89 -27.80
CA VAL A 385 -14.77 -9.35 -28.98
C VAL A 385 -15.56 -9.76 -30.21
N GLY A 386 -16.37 -8.84 -30.75
CA GLY A 386 -17.35 -9.17 -31.79
C GLY A 386 -18.25 -10.33 -31.34
N ASN A 387 -18.31 -11.38 -32.16
CA ASN A 387 -19.04 -12.62 -31.86
C ASN A 387 -18.31 -13.58 -30.89
N LEU A 388 -17.14 -13.24 -30.33
CA LEU A 388 -16.40 -14.11 -29.42
C LEU A 388 -16.69 -13.78 -27.96
N ARG A 389 -16.98 -14.80 -27.15
CA ARG A 389 -16.95 -14.74 -25.69
C ARG A 389 -15.65 -15.38 -25.20
N VAL A 390 -14.81 -14.61 -24.52
CA VAL A 390 -13.48 -15.04 -24.09
C VAL A 390 -13.37 -14.97 -22.57
N SER A 391 -12.79 -16.01 -21.97
CA SER A 391 -12.39 -16.03 -20.56
C SER A 391 -10.97 -16.55 -20.44
N GLY A 392 -10.11 -15.88 -19.68
CA GLY A 392 -8.77 -16.36 -19.35
C GLY A 392 -8.50 -16.24 -17.86
N VAL A 393 -7.70 -17.14 -17.31
CA VAL A 393 -7.37 -17.18 -15.88
C VAL A 393 -5.88 -17.34 -15.69
N MET A 394 -5.35 -16.65 -14.69
CA MET A 394 -3.99 -16.84 -14.18
C MET A 394 -4.11 -17.03 -12.67
N ALA A 395 -3.65 -18.18 -12.18
CA ALA A 395 -3.76 -18.53 -10.78
C ALA A 395 -2.47 -19.13 -10.23
N ARG A 396 -2.02 -18.60 -9.10
CA ARG A 396 -0.89 -19.13 -8.33
C ARG A 396 -1.30 -19.30 -6.88
N ASN A 397 -1.82 -18.24 -6.27
CA ASN A 397 -2.11 -18.22 -4.83
C ASN A 397 -3.21 -19.22 -4.45
N ALA A 398 -4.24 -19.37 -5.29
CA ALA A 398 -5.31 -20.34 -5.05
C ALA A 398 -4.82 -21.79 -5.15
N VAL A 399 -3.88 -22.05 -6.06
CA VAL A 399 -3.26 -23.38 -6.23
C VAL A 399 -2.34 -23.69 -5.05
N ASP A 400 -1.46 -22.76 -4.67
CA ASP A 400 -0.57 -22.89 -3.51
C ASP A 400 -1.37 -23.11 -2.21
N GLU A 401 -2.51 -22.43 -2.04
CA GLU A 401 -3.36 -22.57 -0.86
C GLU A 401 -4.04 -23.95 -0.78
N VAL A 402 -4.45 -24.54 -1.92
CA VAL A 402 -4.94 -25.93 -1.94
C VAL A 402 -3.84 -26.91 -1.64
N ALA A 403 -2.68 -26.77 -2.27
CA ALA A 403 -1.56 -27.66 -2.01
C ALA A 403 -1.20 -27.67 -0.52
N ARG A 404 -1.15 -26.48 0.11
CA ARG A 404 -0.91 -26.34 1.56
C ARG A 404 -1.98 -27.03 2.40
N ARG A 405 -3.26 -26.82 2.10
CA ARG A 405 -4.39 -27.37 2.87
C ARG A 405 -4.49 -28.88 2.74
N TRP A 406 -4.30 -29.40 1.54
CA TRP A 406 -4.42 -30.82 1.22
C TRP A 406 -3.08 -31.57 1.28
N ARG A 407 -2.03 -30.90 1.77
CA ARG A 407 -0.69 -31.47 1.99
C ARG A 407 -0.09 -32.09 0.71
N LEU A 408 -0.36 -31.45 -0.42
CA LEU A 408 0.26 -31.80 -1.70
C LEU A 408 1.62 -31.09 -1.78
N PRO A 409 2.67 -31.74 -2.32
CA PRO A 409 3.92 -31.05 -2.64
C PRO A 409 3.64 -29.93 -3.64
N LEU A 410 4.17 -28.73 -3.38
CA LEU A 410 3.87 -27.54 -4.20
C LEU A 410 4.20 -27.72 -5.68
N SER A 411 5.26 -28.46 -6.00
CA SER A 411 5.74 -28.72 -7.35
C SER A 411 5.32 -30.08 -7.93
N SER A 412 4.36 -30.78 -7.32
CA SER A 412 3.89 -32.07 -7.84
C SER A 412 2.94 -31.94 -9.02
N GLU A 413 2.92 -32.99 -9.86
CA GLU A 413 1.91 -33.13 -10.92
C GLU A 413 0.48 -33.14 -10.34
N GLY A 414 0.28 -33.65 -9.12
CA GLY A 414 -1.00 -33.56 -8.43
C GLY A 414 -1.45 -32.13 -8.10
N THR A 415 -0.51 -31.23 -7.78
CA THR A 415 -0.83 -29.82 -7.55
C THR A 415 -1.16 -29.11 -8.87
N LYS A 416 -0.38 -29.38 -9.92
CA LYS A 416 -0.63 -28.89 -11.29
C LYS A 416 -2.01 -29.29 -11.80
N LEU A 417 -2.31 -30.59 -11.75
CA LEU A 417 -3.57 -31.16 -12.21
C LEU A 417 -4.79 -30.53 -11.53
N TRP A 418 -4.72 -30.29 -10.21
CA TRP A 418 -5.79 -29.59 -9.51
C TRP A 418 -5.93 -28.14 -9.99
N GLY A 419 -4.81 -27.43 -10.17
CA GLY A 419 -4.78 -26.07 -10.69
C GLY A 419 -5.41 -25.96 -12.08
N GLU A 420 -5.15 -26.91 -12.96
CA GLU A 420 -5.67 -26.97 -14.33
C GLU A 420 -7.18 -27.22 -14.37
N TYR A 421 -7.69 -28.19 -13.60
CA TYR A 421 -9.15 -28.36 -13.47
C TYR A 421 -9.82 -27.14 -12.82
N MET A 422 -9.14 -26.49 -11.88
CA MET A 422 -9.59 -25.24 -11.28
C MET A 422 -9.66 -24.11 -12.30
N ALA A 423 -8.70 -24.02 -13.21
CA ALA A 423 -8.69 -23.02 -14.27
C ALA A 423 -9.96 -23.10 -15.13
N GLY A 424 -10.30 -24.29 -15.65
CA GLY A 424 -11.53 -24.48 -16.43
C GLY A 424 -12.81 -24.23 -15.61
N THR A 425 -12.84 -24.67 -14.35
CA THR A 425 -13.99 -24.44 -13.46
C THR A 425 -14.22 -22.94 -13.23
N THR A 426 -13.14 -22.19 -13.00
CA THR A 426 -13.18 -20.75 -12.75
C THR A 426 -13.58 -19.99 -14.00
N MET A 427 -13.02 -20.35 -15.16
CA MET A 427 -13.39 -19.72 -16.42
C MET A 427 -14.87 -19.93 -16.77
N LEU A 428 -15.41 -21.13 -16.55
CA LEU A 428 -16.85 -21.40 -16.70
C LEU A 428 -17.68 -20.55 -15.72
N SER A 429 -17.27 -20.47 -14.45
CA SER A 429 -17.96 -19.65 -13.44
C SER A 429 -18.00 -18.16 -13.81
N SER A 430 -17.02 -17.68 -14.58
CA SER A 430 -16.94 -16.28 -14.99
C SER A 430 -18.09 -15.84 -15.91
N PHE A 431 -18.76 -16.80 -16.55
CA PHE A 431 -19.91 -16.56 -17.41
C PHE A 431 -21.21 -16.32 -16.63
N PHE A 432 -21.25 -16.72 -15.35
CA PHE A 432 -22.43 -16.65 -14.49
C PHE A 432 -22.62 -15.27 -13.84
N LYS A 433 -23.71 -15.10 -13.08
CA LYS A 433 -24.11 -13.84 -12.44
C LYS A 433 -24.29 -14.00 -10.92
N GLY A 434 -23.97 -12.95 -10.16
CA GLY A 434 -24.28 -12.90 -8.73
C GLY A 434 -23.67 -14.05 -7.92
N GLU A 435 -24.49 -14.78 -7.18
CA GLU A 435 -24.08 -15.89 -6.31
C GLU A 435 -24.15 -17.28 -6.98
N GLU A 436 -24.31 -17.31 -8.30
CA GLU A 436 -24.27 -18.54 -9.08
C GLU A 436 -22.90 -19.22 -8.98
N ARG A 437 -22.91 -20.54 -9.06
CA ARG A 437 -21.71 -21.35 -8.84
C ARG A 437 -21.71 -22.62 -9.66
N VAL A 438 -20.52 -23.12 -9.94
CA VAL A 438 -20.28 -24.40 -10.57
C VAL A 438 -19.53 -25.30 -9.60
N LYS A 439 -19.92 -26.58 -9.57
CA LYS A 439 -19.20 -27.65 -8.89
C LYS A 439 -18.71 -28.62 -9.95
N MET A 440 -17.42 -28.92 -9.94
CA MET A 440 -16.80 -29.90 -10.80
C MET A 440 -16.19 -30.99 -9.91
N MET A 441 -16.42 -32.24 -10.29
CA MET A 441 -15.84 -33.42 -9.64
C MET A 441 -15.29 -34.36 -10.70
N VAL A 442 -14.07 -34.82 -10.51
CA VAL A 442 -13.42 -35.82 -11.37
C VAL A 442 -13.06 -37.04 -10.52
N LYS A 443 -13.38 -38.21 -11.05
CA LYS A 443 -12.99 -39.51 -10.49
C LYS A 443 -12.46 -40.38 -11.61
N THR A 444 -11.28 -40.93 -11.43
CA THR A 444 -10.60 -41.80 -12.40
C THR A 444 -9.88 -42.91 -11.64
N PRO A 445 -9.33 -43.93 -12.32
CA PRO A 445 -8.53 -44.96 -11.64
C PRO A 445 -7.40 -44.41 -10.76
N ASN A 446 -6.75 -43.30 -11.13
CA ASN A 446 -5.69 -42.69 -10.31
C ASN A 446 -6.18 -41.50 -9.45
N ILE A 447 -7.34 -40.92 -9.77
CA ILE A 447 -7.94 -39.81 -9.03
C ILE A 447 -9.12 -40.34 -8.20
N GLN A 448 -8.90 -40.57 -6.90
CA GLN A 448 -9.95 -40.99 -6.00
C GLN A 448 -11.07 -39.93 -5.92
N GLU A 449 -10.68 -38.67 -5.75
CA GLU A 449 -11.60 -37.55 -5.74
C GLU A 449 -10.88 -36.22 -5.98
N LEU A 450 -11.13 -35.59 -7.13
CA LEU A 450 -10.75 -34.21 -7.40
C LEU A 450 -12.00 -33.36 -7.47
N TYR A 451 -12.07 -32.30 -6.67
CA TYR A 451 -13.25 -31.46 -6.56
C TYR A 451 -12.85 -29.99 -6.59
N VAL A 452 -13.58 -29.20 -7.39
CA VAL A 452 -13.48 -27.74 -7.43
C VAL A 452 -14.88 -27.14 -7.44
N GLU A 453 -15.09 -26.13 -6.61
CA GLU A 453 -16.26 -25.28 -6.62
C GLU A 453 -15.81 -23.84 -6.86
N ALA A 454 -16.36 -23.19 -7.88
CA ALA A 454 -16.09 -21.80 -8.20
C ALA A 454 -17.40 -21.01 -8.29
N MET A 455 -17.37 -19.78 -7.77
CA MET A 455 -18.49 -18.85 -7.81
C MET A 455 -18.24 -17.71 -8.79
N ALA A 456 -19.31 -17.12 -9.33
CA ALA A 456 -19.23 -16.00 -10.27
C ALA A 456 -18.51 -14.75 -9.70
N VAL A 457 -18.43 -14.65 -8.37
CA VAL A 457 -17.71 -13.58 -7.65
C VAL A 457 -16.19 -13.80 -7.55
N GLY A 458 -15.68 -14.97 -8.00
CA GLY A 458 -14.26 -15.30 -7.95
C GLY A 458 -13.80 -15.97 -6.65
N GLU A 459 -14.73 -16.52 -5.87
CA GLU A 459 -14.40 -17.43 -4.77
C GLU A 459 -14.21 -18.84 -5.32
N VAL A 460 -13.08 -19.47 -5.02
CA VAL A 460 -12.81 -20.86 -5.39
C VAL A 460 -12.45 -21.69 -4.17
N ARG A 461 -12.86 -22.95 -4.15
CA ARG A 461 -12.38 -23.93 -3.18
C ARG A 461 -12.37 -25.31 -3.78
N GLY A 462 -11.64 -26.22 -3.16
CA GLY A 462 -11.55 -27.57 -3.65
C GLY A 462 -10.62 -28.44 -2.85
N LYS A 463 -10.57 -29.69 -3.31
CA LYS A 463 -9.75 -30.75 -2.76
C LYS A 463 -9.23 -31.65 -3.87
N ALA A 464 -8.12 -32.32 -3.60
CA ALA A 464 -7.59 -33.36 -4.44
C ALA A 464 -7.14 -34.53 -3.56
N ILE A 465 -7.65 -35.72 -3.87
CA ILE A 465 -7.25 -36.98 -3.25
C ILE A 465 -6.91 -37.93 -4.40
N TYR A 466 -5.65 -38.32 -4.45
CA TYR A 466 -5.10 -39.21 -5.46
C TYR A 466 -4.88 -40.60 -4.86
N VAL A 467 -5.01 -41.65 -5.67
CA VAL A 467 -4.62 -43.02 -5.27
C VAL A 467 -3.11 -43.07 -5.07
N ASP A 468 -2.37 -42.49 -6.01
CA ASP A 468 -0.94 -42.24 -5.94
C ASP A 468 -0.66 -40.87 -6.58
N GLN A 469 0.03 -39.99 -5.86
CA GLN A 469 0.34 -38.64 -6.36
C GLN A 469 1.28 -38.66 -7.57
N SER A 470 2.10 -39.71 -7.71
CA SER A 470 3.02 -39.86 -8.85
C SER A 470 2.30 -40.20 -10.17
N LEU A 471 1.06 -40.67 -10.09
CA LEU A 471 0.22 -41.03 -11.23
C LEU A 471 -0.70 -39.87 -11.67
N ALA A 472 -0.67 -38.74 -10.97
CA ALA A 472 -1.46 -37.57 -11.35
C ALA A 472 -1.01 -37.02 -12.73
N GLY A 473 -1.98 -36.73 -13.61
CA GLY A 473 -1.73 -36.17 -14.94
C GLY A 473 -1.44 -37.21 -16.03
N ALA A 474 -1.52 -38.50 -15.70
CA ALA A 474 -1.45 -39.55 -16.71
C ALA A 474 -2.75 -39.64 -17.53
N LEU A 475 -2.63 -39.99 -18.82
CA LEU A 475 -3.80 -40.29 -19.64
C LEU A 475 -4.48 -41.57 -19.15
N GLU A 476 -5.78 -41.48 -18.90
CA GLU A 476 -6.58 -42.54 -18.30
C GLU A 476 -7.84 -42.83 -19.10
N THR A 477 -8.35 -44.07 -18.97
CA THR A 477 -9.63 -44.49 -19.52
C THR A 477 -10.56 -44.96 -18.40
N GLY A 478 -11.87 -44.83 -18.59
CA GLY A 478 -12.86 -45.24 -17.59
C GLY A 478 -13.04 -44.27 -16.42
N GLY A 479 -12.59 -43.01 -16.55
CA GLY A 479 -12.87 -41.94 -15.61
C GLY A 479 -14.15 -41.17 -15.93
N HIS A 480 -14.68 -40.42 -14.97
CA HIS A 480 -15.83 -39.54 -15.16
C HIS A 480 -15.59 -38.16 -14.57
N MET A 481 -15.97 -37.13 -15.33
CA MET A 481 -16.03 -35.74 -14.90
C MET A 481 -17.49 -35.31 -14.81
N HIS A 482 -17.90 -34.83 -13.65
CA HIS A 482 -19.24 -34.34 -13.36
C HIS A 482 -19.21 -32.84 -13.09
N VAL A 483 -20.02 -32.07 -13.82
CA VAL A 483 -20.15 -30.63 -13.66
C VAL A 483 -21.61 -30.29 -13.33
N SER A 484 -21.81 -29.59 -12.22
CA SER A 484 -23.11 -29.17 -11.71
C SER A 484 -23.18 -27.64 -11.63
N LYS A 485 -24.04 -27.04 -12.46
CA LYS A 485 -24.28 -25.59 -12.49
C LYS A 485 -25.46 -25.26 -11.59
N ILE A 486 -25.23 -24.45 -10.57
CA ILE A 486 -26.24 -24.00 -9.62
C ILE A 486 -26.55 -22.54 -9.95
N LEU A 487 -27.64 -22.34 -10.70
CA LEU A 487 -28.06 -21.06 -11.24
C LEU A 487 -29.15 -20.43 -10.36
N TYR A 488 -29.22 -19.10 -10.36
CA TYR A 488 -30.21 -18.38 -9.57
C TYR A 488 -31.60 -18.58 -10.18
N GLY A 489 -32.57 -18.95 -9.34
CA GLY A 489 -33.94 -19.22 -9.79
C GLY A 489 -34.17 -20.60 -10.40
N ALA A 490 -33.13 -21.43 -10.57
CA ALA A 490 -33.29 -22.81 -11.00
C ALA A 490 -33.69 -23.70 -9.80
N ALA A 491 -34.76 -24.48 -9.95
CA ALA A 491 -35.24 -25.39 -8.89
C ALA A 491 -34.27 -26.54 -8.60
N LYS A 492 -33.50 -26.98 -9.61
CA LYS A 492 -32.49 -28.03 -9.50
C LYS A 492 -31.23 -27.63 -10.27
N PRO A 493 -30.05 -28.10 -9.84
CA PRO A 493 -28.81 -27.89 -10.59
C PRO A 493 -28.85 -28.54 -11.96
N TYR A 494 -28.20 -27.92 -12.95
CA TYR A 494 -27.97 -28.52 -14.27
C TYR A 494 -26.70 -29.34 -14.22
N ASN A 495 -26.85 -30.64 -14.44
CA ASN A 495 -25.76 -31.59 -14.30
C ASN A 495 -25.36 -32.13 -15.68
N THR A 496 -24.06 -32.17 -15.95
CA THR A 496 -23.48 -32.83 -17.12
C THR A 496 -22.38 -33.76 -16.64
N SER A 497 -22.37 -34.97 -17.17
CA SER A 497 -21.30 -35.95 -16.95
C SER A 497 -20.68 -36.31 -18.28
N ILE A 498 -19.36 -36.38 -18.33
CA ILE A 498 -18.59 -36.86 -19.49
C ILE A 498 -17.57 -37.91 -19.04
N GLU A 499 -17.01 -38.64 -19.99
CA GLU A 499 -15.83 -39.47 -19.75
C GLU A 499 -14.59 -38.59 -19.56
N ALA A 500 -13.92 -38.77 -18.42
CA ALA A 500 -12.68 -38.08 -18.09
C ALA A 500 -11.48 -38.87 -18.61
N SER A 501 -10.59 -38.15 -19.30
CA SER A 501 -9.31 -38.65 -19.81
C SER A 501 -8.17 -38.44 -18.82
N GLY A 502 -8.38 -37.67 -17.75
CA GLY A 502 -7.31 -37.25 -16.84
C GLY A 502 -6.50 -36.06 -17.35
N MET A 503 -6.76 -35.60 -18.59
CA MET A 503 -6.16 -34.41 -19.20
C MET A 503 -7.17 -33.25 -19.15
N PRO A 504 -6.94 -32.23 -18.30
CA PRO A 504 -7.95 -31.19 -18.06
C PRO A 504 -8.38 -30.41 -19.30
N GLU A 505 -7.45 -30.06 -20.20
CA GLU A 505 -7.78 -29.35 -21.44
C GLU A 505 -8.77 -30.15 -22.30
N LEU A 506 -8.51 -31.45 -22.50
CA LEU A 506 -9.37 -32.33 -23.30
C LEU A 506 -10.72 -32.59 -22.63
N ASP A 507 -10.72 -32.75 -21.30
CA ASP A 507 -11.95 -32.97 -20.54
C ASP A 507 -12.86 -31.73 -20.58
N TRP A 508 -12.29 -30.54 -20.41
CA TRP A 508 -13.04 -29.28 -20.55
C TRP A 508 -13.53 -29.08 -21.98
N GLN A 509 -12.73 -29.38 -23.00
CA GLN A 509 -13.15 -29.32 -24.40
C GLN A 509 -14.38 -30.21 -24.63
N ARG A 510 -14.31 -31.50 -24.25
CA ARG A 510 -15.44 -32.44 -24.34
C ARG A 510 -16.67 -31.95 -23.58
N PHE A 511 -16.47 -31.35 -22.41
CA PHE A 511 -17.58 -30.80 -21.62
C PHE A 511 -18.29 -29.68 -22.38
N PHE A 512 -17.57 -28.75 -23.01
CA PHE A 512 -18.19 -27.67 -23.78
C PHE A 512 -18.90 -28.19 -25.03
N ASP A 513 -18.30 -29.16 -25.72
CA ASP A 513 -18.89 -29.79 -26.91
C ASP A 513 -20.24 -30.47 -26.58
N VAL A 514 -20.34 -31.13 -25.43
CA VAL A 514 -21.56 -31.84 -25.00
C VAL A 514 -22.57 -30.94 -24.29
N SER A 515 -22.12 -30.08 -23.36
CA SER A 515 -23.00 -29.34 -22.44
C SER A 515 -23.54 -28.04 -23.03
N GLU A 516 -22.66 -27.25 -23.65
CA GLU A 516 -23.02 -25.91 -24.16
C GLU A 516 -23.41 -25.96 -25.63
N GLN A 517 -22.88 -26.92 -26.40
CA GLN A 517 -23.09 -27.04 -27.86
C GLN A 517 -22.75 -25.73 -28.60
N VAL A 518 -21.81 -24.97 -28.04
CA VAL A 518 -21.25 -23.75 -28.62
C VAL A 518 -19.83 -24.07 -29.05
N PRO A 519 -19.43 -23.78 -30.30
CA PRO A 519 -18.05 -23.98 -30.75
C PRO A 519 -17.10 -23.25 -29.78
N THR A 520 -16.23 -24.03 -29.13
CA THR A 520 -15.39 -23.57 -28.04
C THR A 520 -13.97 -24.11 -28.25
N ILE A 521 -12.95 -23.29 -28.03
CA ILE A 521 -11.56 -23.73 -27.89
C ILE A 521 -11.16 -23.55 -26.44
N VAL A 522 -10.64 -24.61 -25.83
CA VAL A 522 -10.04 -24.59 -24.49
C VAL A 522 -8.53 -24.77 -24.60
N ARG A 523 -7.77 -23.94 -23.87
CA ARG A 523 -6.33 -24.11 -23.63
C ARG A 523 -6.07 -24.03 -22.14
N ILE A 524 -5.32 -24.98 -21.59
CA ILE A 524 -4.96 -24.99 -20.16
C ILE A 524 -3.53 -25.47 -20.05
N ASP A 525 -2.73 -24.75 -19.27
CA ASP A 525 -1.35 -25.14 -19.00
C ASP A 525 -0.95 -24.78 -17.56
N SER A 526 0.06 -25.45 -17.05
CA SER A 526 0.60 -25.20 -15.72
C SER A 526 2.11 -25.34 -15.65
N GLU A 527 2.71 -24.58 -14.73
CA GLU A 527 4.14 -24.61 -14.50
C GLU A 527 4.41 -24.72 -13.00
N ALA A 528 5.23 -25.70 -12.63
CA ALA A 528 5.75 -25.83 -11.27
C ALA A 528 7.15 -25.23 -11.22
N ALA A 529 7.35 -24.29 -10.29
CA ALA A 529 8.65 -23.85 -9.83
C ALA A 529 8.93 -24.44 -8.44
N ASP A 530 10.17 -24.33 -7.96
CA ASP A 530 10.60 -24.96 -6.69
C ASP A 530 9.75 -24.58 -5.47
N ASP A 531 9.14 -23.38 -5.47
CA ASP A 531 8.41 -22.81 -4.33
C ASP A 531 6.93 -22.50 -4.61
N HIS A 532 6.42 -22.73 -5.83
CA HIS A 532 5.03 -22.46 -6.19
C HIS A 532 4.60 -23.16 -7.49
N THR A 533 3.30 -23.38 -7.65
CA THR A 533 2.71 -23.81 -8.94
C THR A 533 1.80 -22.72 -9.49
N ARG A 534 1.94 -22.46 -10.79
CA ARG A 534 1.08 -21.56 -11.56
C ARG A 534 0.23 -22.39 -12.51
N SER A 535 -1.04 -22.02 -12.64
CA SER A 535 -1.91 -22.52 -13.69
C SER A 535 -2.49 -21.35 -14.48
N CYS A 536 -2.60 -21.54 -15.78
CA CYS A 536 -3.24 -20.63 -16.69
C CYS A 536 -4.27 -21.36 -17.54
N GLY A 537 -5.27 -20.63 -18.00
CA GLY A 537 -6.28 -21.18 -18.89
C GLY A 537 -6.90 -20.11 -19.77
N LEU A 538 -7.42 -20.55 -20.91
CA LEU A 538 -8.12 -19.74 -21.89
C LEU A 538 -9.30 -20.53 -22.47
N ILE A 539 -10.46 -19.90 -22.53
CA ILE A 539 -11.66 -20.37 -23.21
C ILE A 539 -12.08 -19.29 -24.21
N VAL A 540 -12.23 -19.68 -25.47
CA VAL A 540 -12.77 -18.83 -26.54
C VAL A 540 -14.00 -19.51 -27.12
N GLN A 541 -15.15 -18.84 -27.07
CA GLN A 541 -16.42 -19.37 -27.56
C GLN A 541 -16.97 -18.51 -28.68
N LYS A 542 -17.36 -19.14 -29.78
CA LYS A 542 -18.03 -18.47 -30.89
C LYS A 542 -19.52 -18.35 -30.60
N MET A 543 -19.97 -17.16 -30.23
CA MET A 543 -21.37 -16.88 -30.00
C MET A 543 -22.11 -16.67 -31.33
N PRO A 544 -23.42 -16.94 -31.39
CA PRO A 544 -24.24 -16.54 -32.51
C PRO A 544 -24.14 -15.02 -32.74
N PRO A 545 -24.02 -14.56 -33.99
CA PRO A 545 -23.88 -13.14 -34.27
C PRO A 545 -25.13 -12.38 -33.81
N THR A 546 -24.93 -11.28 -33.09
CA THR A 546 -26.04 -10.51 -32.50
C THR A 546 -26.35 -9.24 -33.30
N GLU A 547 -25.36 -8.66 -34.00
CA GLU A 547 -25.51 -7.43 -34.79
C GLU A 547 -24.80 -7.51 -36.15
N ALA A 548 -25.36 -6.88 -37.18
CA ALA A 548 -24.86 -6.96 -38.56
C ALA A 548 -23.58 -6.14 -38.85
N HIS A 549 -23.10 -5.35 -37.89
CA HIS A 549 -21.99 -4.39 -38.07
C HIS A 549 -20.79 -4.65 -37.14
N GLU A 550 -20.79 -5.77 -36.41
CA GLU A 550 -19.64 -6.21 -35.64
C GLU A 550 -18.70 -7.06 -36.50
N ARG A 551 -17.40 -7.05 -36.18
CA ARG A 551 -16.43 -7.92 -36.84
C ARG A 551 -16.72 -9.38 -36.46
N HIS A 552 -16.89 -10.22 -37.47
CA HIS A 552 -17.09 -11.65 -37.29
C HIS A 552 -15.76 -12.38 -37.31
N TYR A 553 -15.57 -13.27 -36.34
CA TYR A 553 -14.41 -14.13 -36.21
C TYR A 553 -14.82 -15.59 -36.34
N GLU A 554 -14.01 -16.33 -37.08
CA GLU A 554 -14.00 -17.79 -37.12
C GLU A 554 -12.93 -18.31 -36.16
N LEU A 555 -13.19 -19.44 -35.49
CA LEU A 555 -12.25 -19.96 -34.48
C LEU A 555 -10.96 -20.47 -35.12
N GLU A 556 -11.06 -20.97 -36.35
CA GLU A 556 -9.98 -21.49 -37.18
C GLU A 556 -9.05 -20.38 -37.69
N GLU A 557 -9.52 -19.13 -37.70
CA GLU A 557 -8.71 -17.96 -38.11
C GLU A 557 -7.88 -17.38 -36.96
N LEU A 558 -8.14 -17.81 -35.73
CA LEU A 558 -7.38 -17.38 -34.55
C LEU A 558 -5.97 -17.97 -34.59
N ALA A 559 -4.98 -17.21 -34.13
CA ALA A 559 -3.57 -17.55 -34.30
C ALA A 559 -3.04 -18.68 -33.37
N PHE A 560 -3.90 -19.62 -32.94
CA PHE A 560 -3.53 -20.71 -32.03
C PHE A 560 -2.40 -21.60 -32.57
N ASP A 561 -2.31 -21.77 -33.89
CA ASP A 561 -1.24 -22.58 -34.51
C ASP A 561 0.14 -21.91 -34.45
N LYS A 562 0.16 -20.58 -34.33
CA LYS A 562 1.39 -19.77 -34.39
C LYS A 562 1.81 -19.25 -33.01
N LEU A 563 0.86 -19.18 -32.08
CA LEU A 563 1.04 -18.61 -30.76
C LEU A 563 0.73 -19.70 -29.72
N PRO A 564 1.75 -20.41 -29.20
CA PRO A 564 1.53 -21.43 -28.21
C PRO A 564 1.12 -20.83 -26.86
N PHE A 565 0.24 -21.51 -26.13
CA PHE A 565 -0.24 -21.06 -24.82
C PHE A 565 0.54 -21.77 -23.71
N PHE A 566 1.56 -21.10 -23.16
CA PHE A 566 2.40 -21.67 -22.10
C PHE A 566 2.39 -20.84 -20.81
N ALA A 567 2.21 -21.51 -19.67
CA ALA A 567 2.26 -20.92 -18.34
C ALA A 567 3.62 -20.31 -18.02
N SER A 568 4.70 -20.83 -18.62
CA SER A 568 6.07 -20.32 -18.46
C SER A 568 6.28 -18.94 -19.11
N GLU A 569 5.49 -18.61 -20.12
CA GLU A 569 5.52 -17.33 -20.84
C GLU A 569 4.56 -16.32 -20.21
N LEU A 570 3.45 -16.78 -19.63
CA LEU A 570 2.44 -15.95 -18.98
C LEU A 570 2.76 -15.74 -17.50
N LYS A 571 3.60 -14.74 -17.18
CA LYS A 571 4.05 -14.49 -15.80
C LYS A 571 3.15 -13.52 -15.04
N LYS A 572 2.43 -12.66 -15.76
CA LYS A 572 1.58 -11.59 -15.23
C LYS A 572 0.23 -11.55 -15.94
N ASN A 573 -0.74 -10.94 -15.27
CA ASN A 573 -2.07 -10.69 -15.84
C ASN A 573 -2.07 -9.73 -17.06
N THR A 574 -0.99 -8.98 -17.26
CA THR A 574 -0.77 -8.17 -18.48
C THR A 574 -0.46 -9.05 -19.67
N ASP A 575 0.37 -10.07 -19.45
CA ASP A 575 0.85 -11.00 -20.46
C ASP A 575 -0.33 -11.78 -21.07
N LEU A 576 -1.34 -12.13 -20.25
CA LEU A 576 -2.59 -12.72 -20.75
C LEU A 576 -3.37 -11.78 -21.68
N VAL A 577 -3.43 -10.48 -21.39
CA VAL A 577 -4.14 -9.52 -22.25
C VAL A 577 -3.37 -9.24 -23.54
N GLU A 578 -2.04 -9.18 -23.45
CA GLU A 578 -1.15 -9.07 -24.62
C GLU A 578 -1.30 -10.31 -25.52
N TYR A 579 -1.25 -11.51 -24.93
CA TYR A 579 -1.50 -12.77 -25.62
C TYR A 579 -2.86 -12.77 -26.34
N LEU A 580 -3.92 -12.31 -25.69
CA LEU A 580 -5.26 -12.26 -26.31
C LEU A 580 -5.33 -11.30 -27.51
N ASN A 581 -4.60 -10.17 -27.46
CA ASN A 581 -4.53 -9.22 -28.57
C ASN A 581 -3.72 -9.77 -29.77
N GLU A 582 -2.71 -10.59 -29.51
CA GLU A 582 -1.96 -11.28 -30.56
C GLU A 582 -2.76 -12.44 -31.14
N LEU A 583 -3.46 -13.20 -30.29
CA LEU A 583 -4.28 -14.33 -30.68
C LEU A 583 -5.47 -13.91 -31.57
N ILE A 584 -6.10 -12.77 -31.26
CA ILE A 584 -7.30 -12.28 -31.93
C ILE A 584 -6.97 -10.96 -32.66
N PRO A 585 -6.61 -11.00 -33.95
CA PRO A 585 -6.16 -9.82 -34.68
C PRO A 585 -7.19 -8.68 -34.69
N GLY A 586 -6.77 -7.50 -34.23
CA GLY A 586 -7.61 -6.29 -34.18
C GLY A 586 -8.73 -6.34 -33.15
N ALA A 587 -8.59 -7.14 -32.10
CA ALA A 587 -9.52 -7.17 -30.97
C ALA A 587 -9.43 -5.93 -30.06
N ASP A 588 -8.29 -5.23 -30.05
CA ASP A 588 -7.99 -4.05 -29.22
C ASP A 588 -8.48 -4.21 -27.76
N ILE A 589 -8.17 -5.36 -27.17
CA ILE A 589 -8.51 -5.74 -25.80
C ILE A 589 -7.75 -4.84 -24.84
N THR A 590 -8.48 -4.15 -23.98
CA THR A 590 -7.96 -3.23 -22.97
C THR A 590 -8.66 -3.46 -21.63
N ASP A 591 -8.14 -2.87 -20.56
CA ASP A 591 -8.77 -2.98 -19.25
C ASP A 591 -10.19 -2.42 -19.17
N LYS A 592 -10.62 -1.62 -20.15
CA LYS A 592 -11.96 -1.02 -20.20
C LYS A 592 -13.00 -1.97 -20.80
N ASN A 593 -12.60 -2.84 -21.72
CA ASN A 593 -13.50 -3.82 -22.36
C ASN A 593 -13.45 -5.21 -21.71
N CYS A 594 -12.51 -5.43 -20.79
CA CYS A 594 -12.43 -6.64 -19.98
C CYS A 594 -13.08 -6.47 -18.60
N LYS A 595 -13.95 -7.40 -18.24
CA LYS A 595 -14.32 -7.62 -16.84
C LYS A 595 -13.23 -8.44 -16.17
N ARG A 596 -12.59 -7.87 -15.15
CA ARG A 596 -11.63 -8.59 -14.29
C ARG A 596 -12.30 -8.95 -12.97
N MET A 597 -12.29 -10.23 -12.63
CA MET A 597 -12.73 -10.70 -11.32
C MET A 597 -11.52 -11.22 -10.55
N PRO A 598 -11.31 -10.77 -9.29
CA PRO A 598 -10.28 -11.36 -8.46
C PRO A 598 -10.63 -12.83 -8.20
N LEU A 599 -9.62 -13.69 -8.17
CA LEU A 599 -9.76 -15.10 -7.82
C LEU A 599 -9.09 -15.32 -6.47
N ASP A 600 -9.82 -15.82 -5.50
CA ASP A 600 -9.28 -16.11 -4.17
C ASP A 600 -9.75 -17.49 -3.69
N TYR A 601 -8.85 -18.23 -3.06
CA TYR A 601 -9.25 -19.44 -2.35
C TYR A 601 -10.08 -19.06 -1.12
N TYR A 602 -11.33 -19.49 -1.06
CA TYR A 602 -12.23 -19.12 0.03
C TYR A 602 -13.18 -20.25 0.42
N CYS A 603 -13.16 -20.61 1.71
CA CYS A 603 -14.07 -21.58 2.29
C CYS A 603 -14.89 -20.94 3.42
N ARG A 604 -16.22 -21.12 3.38
CA ARG A 604 -17.16 -20.60 4.38
C ARG A 604 -17.29 -21.46 5.65
N CYS A 605 -16.36 -22.39 5.87
CA CYS A 605 -16.34 -23.14 7.12
C CYS A 605 -15.93 -22.22 8.27
N SER A 606 -16.46 -22.48 9.45
CA SER A 606 -16.11 -21.77 10.67
C SER A 606 -16.36 -22.67 11.85
N LYS A 607 -15.71 -22.39 12.98
CA LYS A 607 -15.97 -23.12 14.23
C LYS A 607 -17.45 -23.02 14.62
N ASP A 608 -18.07 -21.86 14.44
CA ASP A 608 -19.49 -21.65 14.74
C ASP A 608 -20.41 -22.50 13.86
N ASN A 609 -20.12 -22.63 12.57
CA ASN A 609 -20.88 -23.50 11.66
C ASN A 609 -20.75 -24.98 12.07
N TYR A 610 -19.59 -25.40 12.55
CA TYR A 610 -19.39 -26.75 13.09
C TYR A 610 -20.08 -26.95 14.44
N ALA A 611 -20.06 -25.95 15.30
CA ALA A 611 -20.80 -25.94 16.56
C ALA A 611 -22.30 -26.13 16.33
N GLN A 612 -22.87 -25.44 15.32
CA GLN A 612 -24.26 -25.61 14.95
C GLN A 612 -24.55 -27.03 14.44
N ARG A 613 -23.68 -27.58 13.58
CA ARG A 613 -23.83 -28.97 13.10
C ARG A 613 -23.76 -30.00 14.23
N LEU A 614 -22.91 -29.79 15.24
CA LEU A 614 -22.86 -30.63 16.44
C LEU A 614 -24.17 -30.56 17.22
N LYS A 615 -24.79 -29.37 17.32
CA LYS A 615 -26.11 -29.21 17.94
C LYS A 615 -27.21 -29.93 17.14
N ASP A 616 -27.15 -29.88 15.82
CA ASP A 616 -28.13 -30.49 14.93
C ASP A 616 -28.14 -32.03 15.02
N MET A 617 -27.08 -32.67 15.52
CA MET A 617 -27.04 -34.11 15.82
C MET A 617 -27.93 -34.49 17.02
N GLY A 618 -28.28 -33.52 17.87
CA GLY A 618 -29.12 -33.74 19.05
C GLY A 618 -28.33 -34.09 20.32
N ALA A 619 -29.02 -33.96 21.46
CA ALA A 619 -28.38 -34.03 22.78
C ALA A 619 -27.83 -35.43 23.11
N THR A 620 -28.47 -36.49 22.64
CA THR A 620 -28.05 -37.88 22.91
C THR A 620 -26.72 -38.18 22.25
N ASP A 621 -26.63 -37.92 20.95
CA ASP A 621 -25.42 -38.19 20.16
C ASP A 621 -24.26 -37.32 20.61
N LEU A 622 -24.51 -36.04 20.92
CA LEU A 622 -23.49 -35.12 21.39
C LEU A 622 -22.95 -35.51 22.78
N LYS A 623 -23.82 -36.01 23.68
CA LYS A 623 -23.40 -36.56 24.98
C LYS A 623 -22.56 -37.83 24.81
N GLN A 624 -22.94 -38.70 23.86
CA GLN A 624 -22.15 -39.90 23.57
C GLN A 624 -20.77 -39.54 23.05
N ILE A 625 -20.69 -38.61 22.09
CA ILE A 625 -19.41 -38.09 21.57
C ILE A 625 -18.56 -37.52 22.71
N ALA A 626 -19.13 -36.68 23.57
CA ALA A 626 -18.42 -36.10 24.70
C ALA A 626 -17.91 -37.17 25.69
N ALA A 627 -18.69 -38.23 25.93
CA ALA A 627 -18.27 -39.34 26.79
C ALA A 627 -17.13 -40.16 26.17
N ASP A 628 -17.20 -40.44 24.86
CA ASP A 628 -16.22 -41.26 24.16
C ASP A 628 -14.86 -40.56 24.04
N VAL A 629 -14.84 -39.25 23.77
CA VAL A 629 -13.59 -38.47 23.65
C VAL A 629 -13.06 -37.99 25.00
N GLY A 630 -13.92 -37.88 26.01
CA GLY A 630 -13.58 -37.43 27.35
C GLY A 630 -12.86 -36.07 27.36
N SER A 631 -11.80 -35.96 28.15
CA SER A 631 -11.02 -34.72 28.29
C SER A 631 -10.23 -34.33 27.03
N ALA A 632 -10.08 -35.23 26.06
CA ALA A 632 -9.32 -34.95 24.84
C ALA A 632 -10.06 -34.02 23.88
N GLY A 633 -11.39 -33.93 23.96
CA GLY A 633 -12.20 -33.16 23.01
C GLY A 633 -12.28 -33.81 21.62
N VAL A 634 -12.87 -33.11 20.66
CA VAL A 634 -13.06 -33.61 19.30
C VAL A 634 -12.51 -32.64 18.25
N ASP A 635 -11.79 -33.17 17.27
CA ASP A 635 -11.32 -32.41 16.11
C ASP A 635 -12.24 -32.66 14.92
N LEU A 636 -12.85 -31.59 14.40
CA LEU A 636 -13.68 -31.64 13.21
C LEU A 636 -12.94 -31.05 12.02
N THR A 637 -12.71 -31.86 11.00
CA THR A 637 -12.01 -31.43 9.79
C THR A 637 -12.98 -31.07 8.68
N CYS A 638 -12.73 -29.95 8.02
CA CYS A 638 -13.54 -29.51 6.90
C CYS A 638 -13.30 -30.34 5.64
N HIS A 639 -14.35 -31.00 5.17
CA HIS A 639 -14.33 -31.83 3.97
C HIS A 639 -13.90 -31.09 2.69
N PHE A 640 -14.04 -29.76 2.63
CA PHE A 640 -13.66 -28.96 1.46
C PHE A 640 -12.27 -28.33 1.54
N CYS A 641 -11.89 -27.73 2.67
CA CYS A 641 -10.64 -26.97 2.80
C CYS A 641 -9.63 -27.57 3.77
N ASN A 642 -9.95 -28.71 4.36
CA ASN A 642 -9.12 -29.44 5.32
C ASN A 642 -8.70 -28.66 6.58
N ASP A 643 -9.38 -27.55 6.91
CA ASP A 643 -9.18 -26.88 8.20
C ASP A 643 -9.74 -27.74 9.34
N ALA A 644 -8.97 -27.85 10.41
CA ALA A 644 -9.35 -28.55 11.62
C ALA A 644 -9.89 -27.57 12.67
N TYR A 645 -11.01 -27.93 13.29
CA TYR A 645 -11.68 -27.19 14.35
C TYR A 645 -11.75 -28.05 15.61
N HIS A 646 -10.94 -27.70 16.60
CA HIS A 646 -10.91 -28.39 17.89
C HIS A 646 -12.02 -27.90 18.82
N PHE A 647 -12.79 -28.83 19.41
CA PHE A 647 -13.77 -28.59 20.44
C PHE A 647 -13.35 -29.28 21.73
N SER A 648 -13.02 -28.49 22.76
CA SER A 648 -12.68 -29.02 24.08
C SER A 648 -13.90 -29.64 24.78
N SER A 649 -13.67 -30.45 25.83
CA SER A 649 -14.77 -31.06 26.61
C SER A 649 -15.73 -30.00 27.17
N GLY A 650 -15.20 -28.89 27.70
CA GLY A 650 -16.01 -27.78 28.21
C GLY A 650 -16.81 -27.06 27.13
N GLU A 651 -16.27 -26.96 25.90
CA GLU A 651 -17.05 -26.44 24.76
C GLU A 651 -18.18 -27.40 24.38
N LEU A 652 -17.93 -28.71 24.37
CA LEU A 652 -18.97 -29.72 24.12
C LEU A 652 -20.07 -29.69 25.19
N GLU A 653 -19.70 -29.60 26.47
CA GLU A 653 -20.65 -29.43 27.58
C GLU A 653 -21.49 -28.16 27.40
N GLY A 654 -20.86 -27.03 27.08
CA GLY A 654 -21.56 -25.78 26.80
C GLY A 654 -22.51 -25.89 25.60
N LEU A 655 -22.16 -26.65 24.56
CA LEU A 655 -23.06 -26.94 23.45
C LEU A 655 -24.27 -27.77 23.92
N ILE A 656 -24.06 -28.81 24.73
CA ILE A 656 -25.11 -29.66 25.29
C ILE A 656 -26.07 -28.83 26.17
N GLU A 657 -25.55 -27.95 27.01
CA GLU A 657 -26.36 -27.06 27.87
C GLU A 657 -27.18 -26.05 27.06
N SER A 658 -26.66 -25.61 25.91
CA SER A 658 -27.34 -24.65 25.04
C SER A 658 -28.47 -25.26 24.20
N LEU A 659 -28.62 -26.58 24.18
CA LEU A 659 -29.71 -27.25 23.48
C LEU A 659 -31.03 -27.03 24.23
N PRO A 660 -32.16 -26.83 23.51
CA PRO A 660 -33.45 -26.74 24.16
C PRO A 660 -33.72 -28.02 24.96
N LYS A 661 -34.05 -27.85 26.25
CA LYS A 661 -34.47 -28.97 27.09
C LYS A 661 -35.75 -29.56 26.48
N ALA A 662 -35.67 -30.85 26.15
CA ALA A 662 -36.76 -31.61 25.56
C ALA A 662 -38.03 -31.58 26.41
#